data_AF-A0AAD5D1A6-F1
#
_entry.id   AF-A0AAD5D1A6-F1
#
_cell.length_a   1.000
_cell.length_b   1.000
_cell.length_c   1.000
_cell.angle_alpha   90.00
_cell.angle_beta   90.00
_cell.angle_gamma   90.00
#
_symmetry.space_group_name_H-M   'P 1'
#
loop_
_entity.id
_entity.type
_entity.pdbx_description
1 polymer ?
#
loop_
_entity_poly.entity_id
_entity_poly.type
_entity_poly.pdbx_seq_one_letter_code
_entity_poly.pdbx_strand_id
1 'polypeptide(L)'
;MAETKQGPTLQLSSIDENKDDVVVPVPLLAPQKPLPDLLNGDREEYINVGIPLYEASIKGDWKAAKVILDARPELVRYSITENQETALHIAASADKSKRMQDFVKNLVEMMDTTDLELQNNSSNTALCLAAAAGNVEMVKILVKRNRALLVIAGSQQMMPLYMAALFGHHDTVEYLYSESKGLSDDGWTLLNRGWLLQKCVEANLFGTALQIVKDRPELATNTSVLGVLAKKPEAFAVTTSNIFRKIYNFVFARPSKPVPPKKDSEALQLLRIIWRNIAKKPKKEIDDILRGQADPIKKDDRLPYNKEDQKLHLLKLISDHIVKMPNEIQKLTAGPSTNFTRALSMGNARKTYSSRVLFLAAEMGNTKFIVELIRIYPDLIWKVNDNNQSIFHIAVKHRHEGIYNLLYEIGSMKDLITPLRDENDNNMLHLVGKSAKQKRLQDVSGVALQMQRELLWFKEVEAMIPPSYRERKNKDGLTPHELFTKEHKDLVAQGEKWMKETASQCMVVAALIATIVFAAAFTVPGGYSQGGNSQGSNTQTAEGIPIFHSEPAFMVFVVADAISLFASAASILMFLSILTSRYAERDFLQSLPKKLMLGLATLFLSITTMTIAFTVSFFVLYKKGLLWMPIVISLFAVMPVILFAWLQYPLLGDVFRSTYGSRYLFKPKKRVLYYEDPKPNIRQFFSRWSSSIFRFFRAQR
;
A
#
# COMPACT_ATOMS: atom_id res chain seq x y z
N MET A 1 -34.69 80.63 -50.86
CA MET A 1 -35.27 79.28 -50.93
C MET A 1 -34.31 78.42 -51.74
N ALA A 2 -33.12 78.06 -51.26
CA ALA A 2 -32.80 77.20 -50.12
C ALA A 2 -33.34 75.77 -50.29
N GLU A 3 -32.53 74.92 -50.94
CA GLU A 3 -32.16 73.62 -50.36
C GLU A 3 -30.84 73.13 -50.99
N THR A 4 -30.00 72.55 -50.14
CA THR A 4 -28.54 72.58 -50.24
C THR A 4 -27.98 71.16 -50.20
N LYS A 5 -26.88 70.97 -50.95
CA LYS A 5 -25.95 69.84 -51.08
C LYS A 5 -25.69 68.97 -49.82
N GLN A 6 -25.42 67.68 -50.07
CA GLN A 6 -24.22 66.86 -49.68
C GLN A 6 -24.52 65.40 -50.10
N GLY A 7 -23.66 64.59 -50.75
CA GLY A 7 -22.22 64.38 -50.61
C GLY A 7 -21.98 62.97 -50.01
N PRO A 8 -21.25 62.03 -50.66
CA PRO A 8 -21.15 60.62 -50.25
C PRO A 8 -19.97 60.37 -49.30
N THR A 9 -20.10 59.45 -48.34
CA THR A 9 -19.00 59.07 -47.43
C THR A 9 -18.92 57.57 -47.16
N LEU A 10 -17.68 57.08 -47.21
CA LEU A 10 -17.18 55.72 -47.06
C LEU A 10 -17.25 55.13 -45.64
N GLN A 11 -17.09 53.81 -45.62
CA GLN A 11 -17.04 52.81 -44.54
C GLN A 11 -16.15 53.10 -43.32
N LEU A 12 -16.50 52.53 -42.14
CA LEU A 12 -15.59 51.67 -41.33
C LEU A 12 -16.33 50.89 -40.21
N SER A 13 -16.25 49.55 -40.28
CA SER A 13 -16.17 48.53 -39.21
C SER A 13 -16.80 48.72 -37.80
N SER A 14 -17.71 47.81 -37.44
CA SER A 14 -17.85 47.19 -36.10
C SER A 14 -18.55 45.84 -36.27
N ILE A 15 -17.80 44.72 -36.26
CA ILE A 15 -17.84 43.68 -35.22
C ILE A 15 -19.25 43.53 -34.63
N ASP A 16 -19.97 42.50 -35.08
CA ASP A 16 -21.16 42.01 -34.40
C ASP A 16 -20.93 40.54 -34.03
N GLU A 17 -21.33 40.24 -32.80
CA GLU A 17 -20.86 39.13 -31.97
C GLU A 17 -21.40 37.77 -32.40
N ASN A 18 -20.63 36.75 -32.04
CA ASN A 18 -20.99 35.34 -32.09
C ASN A 18 -22.41 35.09 -31.56
N LYS A 19 -23.24 34.45 -32.39
CA LYS A 19 -24.39 33.69 -31.94
C LYS A 19 -23.90 32.52 -31.08
N ASP A 20 -23.93 32.71 -29.77
CA ASP A 20 -24.04 31.59 -28.83
C ASP A 20 -25.43 30.96 -29.06
N ASP A 21 -25.45 29.85 -29.80
CA ASP A 21 -26.59 28.94 -29.79
C ASP A 21 -26.77 28.44 -28.36
N VAL A 22 -27.75 29.02 -27.67
CA VAL A 22 -28.26 28.54 -26.40
C VAL A 22 -28.78 27.12 -26.63
N VAL A 23 -27.93 26.13 -26.34
CA VAL A 23 -28.33 24.74 -26.24
C VAL A 23 -29.27 24.64 -25.05
N VAL A 24 -30.57 24.72 -25.34
CA VAL A 24 -31.63 24.40 -24.40
C VAL A 24 -31.42 22.96 -23.92
N PRO A 25 -31.38 22.67 -22.60
CA PRO A 25 -31.29 21.30 -22.12
C PRO A 25 -32.49 20.51 -22.61
N VAL A 26 -32.24 19.38 -23.28
CA VAL A 26 -33.27 18.39 -23.58
C VAL A 26 -33.91 17.97 -22.25
N PRO A 27 -35.25 17.96 -22.11
CA PRO A 27 -35.90 17.53 -20.87
C PRO A 27 -35.56 16.07 -20.57
N LEU A 28 -34.94 15.81 -19.43
CA LEU A 28 -34.84 14.47 -18.83
C LEU A 28 -36.27 13.93 -18.67
N LEU A 29 -36.58 12.79 -19.29
CA LEU A 29 -37.83 12.06 -19.05
C LEU A 29 -38.00 11.88 -17.53
N ALA A 30 -39.18 12.22 -17.00
CA ALA A 30 -39.45 12.09 -15.57
C ALA A 30 -39.20 10.63 -15.12
N PRO A 31 -38.54 10.41 -13.97
CA PRO A 31 -38.20 9.08 -13.49
C PRO A 31 -39.49 8.27 -13.27
N GLN A 32 -39.59 7.10 -13.92
CA GLN A 32 -40.76 6.22 -13.74
C GLN A 32 -40.68 5.57 -12.36
N LYS A 33 -41.73 5.76 -11.56
CA LYS A 33 -41.80 5.23 -10.19
C LYS A 33 -42.71 4.01 -10.11
N PRO A 34 -42.40 3.03 -9.24
CA PRO A 34 -43.33 1.94 -8.93
C PRO A 34 -44.67 2.43 -8.41
N LEU A 35 -45.72 1.63 -8.64
CA LEU A 35 -47.07 1.92 -8.17
C LEU A 35 -47.16 1.74 -6.64
N PRO A 36 -47.56 2.77 -5.86
CA PRO A 36 -47.59 2.71 -4.40
C PRO A 36 -48.84 2.06 -3.81
N ASP A 37 -49.82 1.68 -4.64
CA ASP A 37 -51.16 1.29 -4.22
C ASP A 37 -51.19 0.08 -3.27
N LEU A 38 -50.23 -0.86 -3.38
CA LEU A 38 -50.14 -2.00 -2.45
C LEU A 38 -49.66 -1.59 -1.05
N LEU A 39 -48.96 -0.46 -0.91
CA LEU A 39 -48.51 0.07 0.38
C LEU A 39 -49.49 1.07 0.98
N ASN A 40 -50.09 1.91 0.13
CA ASN A 40 -51.00 2.98 0.53
C ASN A 40 -52.48 2.56 0.54
N GLY A 41 -52.80 1.38 -0.02
CA GLY A 41 -54.13 0.79 -0.07
C GLY A 41 -54.48 0.01 1.20
N ASP A 42 -55.25 -1.07 1.04
CA ASP A 42 -55.70 -1.89 2.17
C ASP A 42 -54.53 -2.60 2.88
N ARG A 43 -54.48 -2.46 4.21
CA ARG A 43 -53.41 -3.05 5.00
C ARG A 43 -53.50 -4.58 5.03
N GLU A 44 -54.69 -5.14 4.95
CA GLU A 44 -54.86 -6.60 4.85
C GLU A 44 -54.31 -7.13 3.51
N GLU A 45 -54.53 -6.39 2.42
CA GLU A 45 -53.95 -6.70 1.11
C GLU A 45 -52.41 -6.70 1.13
N TYR A 46 -51.79 -5.70 1.77
CA TYR A 46 -50.33 -5.67 1.93
C TYR A 46 -49.82 -6.87 2.76
N ILE A 47 -50.52 -7.24 3.83
CA ILE A 47 -50.12 -8.38 4.68
C ILE A 47 -50.22 -9.70 3.92
N ASN A 48 -51.28 -9.88 3.12
CA ASN A 48 -51.55 -11.13 2.42
C ASN A 48 -50.79 -11.27 1.09
N VAL A 49 -50.42 -10.15 0.45
CA VAL A 49 -49.80 -10.15 -0.89
C VAL A 49 -48.40 -9.53 -0.85
N GLY A 50 -48.26 -8.34 -0.27
CA GLY A 50 -47.00 -7.59 -0.23
C GLY A 50 -45.90 -8.27 0.59
N ILE A 51 -46.20 -8.69 1.82
CA ILE A 51 -45.22 -9.37 2.70
C ILE A 51 -44.76 -10.71 2.11
N PRO A 52 -45.64 -11.62 1.64
CA PRO A 52 -45.20 -12.86 1.01
C PRO A 52 -44.40 -12.64 -0.27
N LEU A 53 -44.76 -11.65 -1.09
CA LEU A 53 -44.00 -11.30 -2.29
C LEU A 53 -42.61 -10.75 -1.94
N TYR A 54 -42.49 -9.92 -0.90
CA TYR A 54 -41.21 -9.48 -0.36
C TYR A 54 -40.34 -10.64 0.14
N GLU A 55 -40.92 -11.54 0.94
CA GLU A 55 -40.23 -12.71 1.49
C GLU A 55 -39.74 -13.65 0.39
N ALA A 56 -40.59 -13.89 -0.62
CA ALA A 56 -40.21 -14.66 -1.80
C ALA A 56 -39.08 -13.97 -2.58
N SER A 57 -39.13 -12.64 -2.73
CA SER A 57 -38.13 -11.86 -3.47
C SER A 57 -36.76 -11.82 -2.79
N ILE A 58 -36.69 -11.78 -1.47
CA ILE A 58 -35.41 -11.79 -0.74
C ILE A 58 -34.81 -13.20 -0.62
N LYS A 59 -35.65 -14.26 -0.60
CA LYS A 59 -35.22 -15.67 -0.52
C LYS A 59 -35.01 -16.34 -1.90
N GLY A 60 -35.44 -15.70 -2.97
CA GLY A 60 -35.43 -16.24 -4.33
C GLY A 60 -36.47 -17.35 -4.53
N ASP A 61 -37.58 -17.31 -3.79
CA ASP A 61 -38.62 -18.33 -3.87
C ASP A 61 -39.56 -18.12 -5.06
N TRP A 62 -39.12 -18.53 -6.25
CA TRP A 62 -39.91 -18.36 -7.46
C TRP A 62 -41.23 -19.11 -7.40
N LYS A 63 -41.30 -20.26 -6.71
CA LYS A 63 -42.55 -21.02 -6.61
C LYS A 63 -43.61 -20.24 -5.85
N ALA A 64 -43.23 -19.63 -4.72
CA ALA A 64 -44.13 -18.81 -3.92
C ALA A 64 -44.52 -17.52 -4.68
N ALA A 65 -43.53 -16.81 -5.26
CA ALA A 65 -43.82 -15.57 -6.00
C ALA A 65 -44.68 -15.83 -7.24
N LYS A 66 -44.45 -16.93 -7.97
CA LYS A 66 -45.22 -17.25 -9.17
C LYS A 66 -46.71 -17.43 -8.89
N VAL A 67 -47.09 -18.06 -7.77
CA VAL A 67 -48.51 -18.18 -7.39
C VAL A 67 -49.17 -16.81 -7.23
N ILE A 68 -48.45 -15.85 -6.65
CA ILE A 68 -48.94 -14.49 -6.44
C ILE A 68 -49.00 -13.71 -7.76
N LEU A 69 -47.93 -13.80 -8.57
CA LEU A 69 -47.80 -13.08 -9.84
C LEU A 69 -48.68 -13.64 -10.96
N ASP A 70 -48.96 -14.96 -10.97
CA ASP A 70 -49.91 -15.57 -11.92
C ASP A 70 -51.35 -15.10 -11.63
N ALA A 71 -51.69 -14.87 -10.35
CA ALA A 71 -52.99 -14.34 -9.96
C ALA A 71 -53.11 -12.84 -10.28
N ARG A 72 -52.02 -12.08 -10.12
CA ARG A 72 -51.97 -10.62 -10.35
C ARG A 72 -50.65 -10.19 -11.02
N PRO A 73 -50.57 -10.27 -12.36
CA PRO A 73 -49.36 -9.97 -13.11
C PRO A 73 -48.87 -8.52 -12.96
N GLU A 74 -49.78 -7.57 -12.70
CA GLU A 74 -49.47 -6.16 -12.54
C GLU A 74 -48.53 -5.86 -11.36
N LEU A 75 -48.47 -6.76 -10.37
CA LEU A 75 -47.66 -6.62 -9.14
C LEU A 75 -46.15 -6.51 -9.40
N VAL A 76 -45.66 -6.91 -10.59
CA VAL A 76 -44.25 -6.71 -10.96
C VAL A 76 -43.83 -5.23 -10.96
N ARG A 77 -44.80 -4.30 -11.08
CA ARG A 77 -44.62 -2.84 -11.10
C ARG A 77 -44.88 -2.17 -9.76
N TYR A 78 -45.37 -2.91 -8.76
CA TYR A 78 -45.80 -2.34 -7.48
C TYR A 78 -44.62 -2.24 -6.52
N SER A 79 -44.63 -1.18 -5.69
CA SER A 79 -43.72 -1.10 -4.56
C SER A 79 -44.19 -2.01 -3.42
N ILE A 80 -43.26 -2.79 -2.90
CA ILE A 80 -43.44 -3.70 -1.75
C ILE A 80 -42.69 -3.21 -0.50
N THR A 81 -41.99 -2.07 -0.57
CA THR A 81 -41.31 -1.43 0.57
C THR A 81 -41.54 0.08 0.60
N GLU A 82 -41.41 0.71 1.77
CA GLU A 82 -41.54 2.17 1.94
C GLU A 82 -40.54 2.98 1.10
N ASN A 83 -39.41 2.38 0.72
CA ASN A 83 -38.44 2.98 -0.22
C ASN A 83 -38.90 2.89 -1.68
N GLN A 84 -40.14 2.49 -1.96
CA GLN A 84 -40.68 2.24 -3.30
C GLN A 84 -39.88 1.20 -4.08
N GLU A 85 -39.52 0.07 -3.46
CA GLU A 85 -38.80 -1.01 -4.15
C GLU A 85 -39.78 -2.04 -4.67
N THR A 86 -39.59 -2.51 -5.90
CA THR A 86 -40.32 -3.65 -6.47
C THR A 86 -39.67 -4.98 -6.07
N ALA A 87 -40.36 -6.10 -6.33
CA ALA A 87 -39.78 -7.43 -6.20
C ALA A 87 -38.40 -7.56 -6.88
N LEU A 88 -38.23 -6.92 -8.04
CA LEU A 88 -36.98 -6.92 -8.79
C LEU A 88 -35.85 -6.16 -8.06
N HIS A 89 -36.15 -5.02 -7.42
CA HIS A 89 -35.15 -4.26 -6.65
C HIS A 89 -34.62 -5.07 -5.46
N ILE A 90 -35.52 -5.73 -4.74
CA ILE A 90 -35.15 -6.59 -3.59
C ILE A 90 -34.30 -7.76 -4.08
N ALA A 91 -34.77 -8.48 -5.10
CA ALA A 91 -34.04 -9.62 -5.65
C ALA A 91 -32.67 -9.22 -6.21
N ALA A 92 -32.57 -8.05 -6.87
CA ALA A 92 -31.32 -7.54 -7.45
C ALA A 92 -30.23 -7.21 -6.40
N SER A 93 -30.62 -6.88 -5.17
CA SER A 93 -29.69 -6.61 -4.06
C SER A 93 -29.41 -7.81 -3.16
N ALA A 94 -30.09 -8.93 -3.41
CA ALA A 94 -30.05 -10.12 -2.58
C ALA A 94 -28.82 -11.02 -2.87
N ASP A 95 -28.86 -12.26 -2.39
CA ASP A 95 -27.72 -13.18 -2.52
C ASP A 95 -27.41 -13.57 -3.97
N LYS A 96 -26.19 -14.09 -4.18
CA LYS A 96 -25.69 -14.48 -5.51
C LYS A 96 -26.05 -15.92 -5.89
N SER A 97 -27.02 -16.54 -5.20
CA SER A 97 -27.36 -17.94 -5.41
C SER A 97 -27.97 -18.18 -6.79
N LYS A 98 -27.82 -19.40 -7.31
CA LYS A 98 -28.44 -19.81 -8.58
C LYS A 98 -29.97 -19.71 -8.51
N ARG A 99 -30.56 -20.03 -7.35
CA ARG A 99 -32.00 -19.89 -7.09
C ARG A 99 -32.45 -18.45 -7.30
N MET A 100 -31.70 -17.48 -6.76
CA MET A 100 -32.00 -16.07 -6.94
C MET A 100 -31.81 -15.61 -8.40
N GLN A 101 -30.79 -16.11 -9.10
CA GLN A 101 -30.62 -15.84 -10.53
C GLN A 101 -31.82 -16.35 -11.35
N ASP A 102 -32.31 -17.55 -11.07
CA ASP A 102 -33.49 -18.14 -11.71
C ASP A 102 -34.76 -17.31 -11.39
N PHE A 103 -34.91 -16.86 -10.13
CA PHE A 103 -35.99 -15.96 -9.72
C PHE A 103 -35.99 -14.67 -10.53
N VAL A 104 -34.84 -13.97 -10.59
CA VAL A 104 -34.70 -12.71 -11.35
C VAL A 104 -34.94 -12.95 -12.83
N LYS A 105 -34.41 -14.03 -13.40
CA LYS A 105 -34.62 -14.36 -14.81
C LYS A 105 -36.10 -14.52 -15.15
N ASN A 106 -36.83 -15.31 -14.37
CA ASN A 106 -38.25 -15.53 -14.61
C ASN A 106 -39.08 -14.25 -14.37
N LEU A 107 -38.73 -13.46 -13.35
CA LEU A 107 -39.40 -12.18 -13.08
C LEU A 107 -39.19 -11.19 -14.24
N VAL A 108 -37.98 -11.08 -14.76
CA VAL A 108 -37.63 -10.21 -15.89
C VAL A 108 -38.29 -10.66 -17.19
N GLU A 109 -38.57 -11.96 -17.36
CA GLU A 109 -39.34 -12.48 -18.50
C GLU A 109 -40.81 -12.04 -18.46
N MET A 110 -41.38 -11.78 -17.28
CA MET A 110 -42.73 -11.25 -17.09
C MET A 110 -42.82 -9.72 -17.21
N MET A 111 -41.70 -9.02 -17.23
CA MET A 111 -41.64 -7.55 -17.21
C MET A 111 -41.40 -6.95 -18.61
N ASP A 112 -42.03 -5.80 -18.84
CA ASP A 112 -41.72 -4.95 -20.00
C ASP A 112 -40.42 -4.18 -19.79
N THR A 113 -39.84 -3.67 -20.89
CA THR A 113 -38.57 -2.93 -20.81
C THR A 113 -38.66 -1.68 -19.93
N THR A 114 -39.81 -1.00 -19.92
CA THR A 114 -40.08 0.17 -19.07
C THR A 114 -40.18 -0.19 -17.59
N ASP A 115 -40.64 -1.39 -17.26
CA ASP A 115 -40.77 -1.84 -15.88
C ASP A 115 -39.39 -2.07 -15.23
N LEU A 116 -38.39 -2.41 -16.04
CA LEU A 116 -37.01 -2.55 -15.60
C LEU A 116 -36.35 -1.20 -15.30
N GLU A 117 -36.88 -0.10 -15.86
CA GLU A 117 -36.39 1.27 -15.71
C GLU A 117 -36.96 1.94 -14.46
N LEU A 118 -37.89 1.29 -13.74
CA LEU A 118 -38.48 1.81 -12.52
C LEU A 118 -37.41 2.14 -11.48
N GLN A 119 -37.52 3.32 -10.88
CA GLN A 119 -36.60 3.81 -9.86
C GLN A 119 -37.29 3.88 -8.50
N ASN A 120 -36.60 3.37 -7.48
CA ASN A 120 -37.06 3.49 -6.10
C ASN A 120 -36.97 4.94 -5.58
N ASN A 121 -37.38 5.22 -4.34
CA ASN A 121 -37.33 6.56 -3.75
C ASN A 121 -35.91 7.14 -3.68
N SER A 122 -34.90 6.29 -3.64
CA SER A 122 -33.49 6.69 -3.71
C SER A 122 -33.02 6.96 -5.15
N SER A 123 -33.91 6.94 -6.13
CA SER A 123 -33.62 7.04 -7.57
C SER A 123 -32.81 5.87 -8.13
N ASN A 124 -32.73 4.73 -7.46
CA ASN A 124 -31.98 3.57 -7.94
C ASN A 124 -32.89 2.63 -8.74
N THR A 125 -32.37 2.14 -9.88
CA THR A 125 -32.96 1.00 -10.59
C THR A 125 -32.49 -0.32 -9.96
N ALA A 126 -33.12 -1.43 -10.32
CA ALA A 126 -32.64 -2.75 -9.95
C ALA A 126 -31.18 -3.00 -10.43
N LEU A 127 -30.80 -2.47 -11.61
CA LEU A 127 -29.42 -2.58 -12.11
C LEU A 127 -28.43 -1.82 -11.21
N CYS A 128 -28.78 -0.64 -10.72
CA CYS A 128 -27.95 0.12 -9.77
C CYS A 128 -27.68 -0.70 -8.50
N LEU A 129 -28.72 -1.33 -7.95
CA LEU A 129 -28.60 -2.17 -6.76
C LEU A 129 -27.74 -3.43 -7.00
N ALA A 130 -27.96 -4.13 -8.13
CA ALA A 130 -27.15 -5.28 -8.51
C ALA A 130 -25.67 -4.91 -8.73
N ALA A 131 -25.40 -3.76 -9.34
CA ALA A 131 -24.06 -3.25 -9.53
C ALA A 131 -23.37 -2.89 -8.21
N ALA A 132 -24.10 -2.26 -7.28
CA ALA A 132 -23.62 -1.94 -5.94
C ALA A 132 -23.37 -3.20 -5.08
N ALA A 133 -24.17 -4.25 -5.25
CA ALA A 133 -23.99 -5.56 -4.60
C ALA A 133 -22.90 -6.43 -5.27
N GLY A 134 -22.46 -6.06 -6.47
CA GLY A 134 -21.49 -6.81 -7.26
C GLY A 134 -22.03 -8.16 -7.75
N ASN A 135 -23.33 -8.24 -8.01
CA ASN A 135 -23.95 -9.45 -8.53
C ASN A 135 -23.89 -9.47 -10.06
N VAL A 136 -22.74 -9.91 -10.59
CA VAL A 136 -22.40 -9.92 -12.02
C VAL A 136 -23.46 -10.65 -12.84
N GLU A 137 -23.98 -11.77 -12.35
CA GLU A 137 -24.96 -12.57 -13.10
C GLU A 137 -26.32 -11.87 -13.19
N MET A 138 -26.78 -11.22 -12.12
CA MET A 138 -27.98 -10.37 -12.19
C MET A 138 -27.78 -9.18 -13.14
N VAL A 139 -26.62 -8.54 -13.08
CA VAL A 139 -26.25 -7.46 -14.01
C VAL A 139 -26.30 -7.94 -15.46
N LYS A 140 -25.77 -9.14 -15.75
CA LYS A 140 -25.84 -9.76 -17.09
C LYS A 140 -27.28 -10.00 -17.55
N ILE A 141 -28.13 -10.56 -16.68
CA ILE A 141 -29.54 -10.83 -16.98
C ILE A 141 -30.28 -9.53 -17.33
N LEU A 142 -30.13 -8.49 -16.49
CA LEU A 142 -30.80 -7.21 -16.67
C LEU A 142 -30.32 -6.47 -17.94
N VAL A 143 -29.01 -6.37 -18.14
CA VAL A 143 -28.43 -5.65 -19.31
C VAL A 143 -28.77 -6.36 -20.62
N LYS A 144 -28.84 -7.70 -20.63
CA LYS A 144 -29.24 -8.47 -21.82
C LYS A 144 -30.69 -8.20 -22.21
N ARG A 145 -31.57 -7.94 -21.24
CA ARG A 145 -32.99 -7.64 -21.49
C ARG A 145 -33.22 -6.18 -21.88
N ASN A 146 -32.61 -5.23 -21.16
CA ASN A 146 -32.71 -3.81 -21.48
C ASN A 146 -31.35 -3.11 -21.31
N ARG A 147 -30.74 -2.72 -22.44
CA ARG A 147 -29.45 -2.01 -22.45
C ARG A 147 -29.55 -0.55 -22.00
N ALA A 148 -30.73 0.08 -22.08
CA ALA A 148 -30.93 1.47 -21.66
C ALA A 148 -30.62 1.66 -20.17
N LEU A 149 -30.76 0.60 -19.36
CA LEU A 149 -30.42 0.60 -17.93
C LEU A 149 -28.98 1.04 -17.64
N LEU A 150 -28.04 0.84 -18.58
CA LEU A 150 -26.64 1.24 -18.41
C LEU A 150 -26.44 2.75 -18.23
N VAL A 151 -27.38 3.56 -18.73
CA VAL A 151 -27.32 5.02 -18.72
C VAL A 151 -28.34 5.68 -17.80
N ILE A 152 -29.21 4.89 -17.14
CA ILE A 152 -30.14 5.42 -16.14
C ILE A 152 -29.37 5.64 -14.85
N ALA A 153 -29.23 6.92 -14.49
CA ALA A 153 -28.48 7.32 -13.32
C ALA A 153 -29.26 7.02 -12.03
N GLY A 154 -28.59 6.38 -11.08
CA GLY A 154 -29.10 6.07 -9.76
C GLY A 154 -29.12 7.27 -8.81
N SER A 155 -29.11 6.98 -7.51
CA SER A 155 -28.94 7.97 -6.45
C SER A 155 -27.75 8.89 -6.72
N GLN A 156 -27.93 10.21 -6.49
CA GLN A 156 -26.88 11.22 -6.71
C GLN A 156 -26.35 11.25 -8.16
N GLN A 157 -27.15 10.85 -9.14
CA GLN A 157 -26.78 10.75 -10.57
C GLN A 157 -25.63 9.76 -10.83
N MET A 158 -25.45 8.75 -9.97
CA MET A 158 -24.41 7.74 -10.13
C MET A 158 -24.83 6.66 -11.13
N MET A 159 -24.03 6.44 -12.16
CA MET A 159 -24.24 5.38 -13.15
C MET A 159 -23.99 3.99 -12.52
N PRO A 160 -24.67 2.91 -12.95
CA PRO A 160 -24.44 1.56 -12.43
C PRO A 160 -22.96 1.14 -12.46
N LEU A 161 -22.25 1.44 -13.56
CA LEU A 161 -20.82 1.17 -13.69
C LEU A 161 -19.98 1.91 -12.64
N TYR A 162 -20.35 3.16 -12.32
CA TYR A 162 -19.69 3.93 -11.26
C TYR A 162 -19.93 3.30 -9.88
N MET A 163 -21.15 2.84 -9.58
CA MET A 163 -21.44 2.16 -8.32
C MET A 163 -20.62 0.88 -8.16
N ALA A 164 -20.53 0.05 -9.20
CA ALA A 164 -19.68 -1.14 -9.18
C ALA A 164 -18.20 -0.80 -8.89
N ALA A 165 -17.68 0.28 -9.49
CA ALA A 165 -16.32 0.75 -9.25
C ALA A 165 -16.15 1.32 -7.83
N LEU A 166 -17.14 2.04 -7.31
CA LEU A 166 -17.13 2.62 -5.97
C LEU A 166 -17.02 1.53 -4.88
N PHE A 167 -17.72 0.41 -5.07
CA PHE A 167 -17.70 -0.73 -4.14
C PHE A 167 -16.60 -1.76 -4.47
N GLY A 168 -15.81 -1.55 -5.53
CA GLY A 168 -14.67 -2.40 -5.87
C GLY A 168 -15.05 -3.76 -6.46
N HIS A 169 -16.20 -3.88 -7.12
CA HIS A 169 -16.66 -5.15 -7.71
C HIS A 169 -16.05 -5.38 -9.09
N HIS A 170 -14.85 -5.96 -9.12
CA HIS A 170 -14.01 -6.07 -10.32
C HIS A 170 -14.72 -6.68 -11.53
N ASP A 171 -15.28 -7.88 -11.38
CA ASP A 171 -15.95 -8.62 -12.45
C ASP A 171 -17.18 -7.86 -13.00
N THR A 172 -17.87 -7.12 -12.12
CA THR A 172 -19.04 -6.32 -12.50
C THR A 172 -18.62 -5.09 -13.29
N VAL A 173 -17.51 -4.45 -12.89
CA VAL A 173 -16.93 -3.32 -13.62
C VAL A 173 -16.45 -3.73 -15.00
N GLU A 174 -15.74 -4.85 -15.12
CA GLU A 174 -15.24 -5.35 -16.40
C GLU A 174 -16.39 -5.63 -17.38
N TYR A 175 -17.43 -6.32 -16.92
CA TYR A 175 -18.61 -6.59 -17.74
C TYR A 175 -19.35 -5.30 -18.14
N LEU A 176 -19.72 -4.46 -17.17
CA LEU A 176 -20.44 -3.21 -17.46
C LEU A 176 -19.65 -2.27 -18.36
N TYR A 177 -18.32 -2.22 -18.22
CA TYR A 177 -17.47 -1.44 -19.10
C TYR A 177 -17.49 -1.99 -20.53
N SER A 178 -17.37 -3.31 -20.70
CA SER A 178 -17.41 -3.95 -22.03
C SER A 178 -18.71 -3.68 -22.78
N GLU A 179 -19.83 -3.57 -22.05
CA GLU A 179 -21.15 -3.29 -22.62
C GLU A 179 -21.42 -1.80 -22.88
N SER A 180 -20.63 -0.90 -22.29
CA SER A 180 -20.81 0.57 -22.32
C SER A 180 -20.29 1.27 -23.58
N LYS A 181 -19.88 0.52 -24.61
CA LYS A 181 -19.36 1.05 -25.89
C LYS A 181 -18.27 2.12 -25.72
N GLY A 182 -17.39 1.96 -24.74
CA GLY A 182 -16.34 2.94 -24.43
C GLY A 182 -16.90 4.27 -23.91
N LEU A 183 -17.99 4.22 -23.14
CA LEU A 183 -18.63 5.36 -22.48
C LEU A 183 -19.11 6.45 -23.46
N SER A 184 -19.54 6.06 -24.67
CA SER A 184 -19.95 6.99 -25.74
C SER A 184 -21.37 7.52 -25.61
N ASP A 185 -22.23 6.83 -24.88
CA ASP A 185 -23.65 7.15 -24.81
C ASP A 185 -23.90 8.51 -24.14
N ASP A 186 -25.03 9.14 -24.47
CA ASP A 186 -25.36 10.53 -24.08
C ASP A 186 -25.42 10.77 -22.56
N GLY A 187 -25.62 9.71 -21.77
CA GLY A 187 -25.58 9.77 -20.30
C GLY A 187 -24.18 10.04 -19.72
N TRP A 188 -23.11 9.92 -20.51
CA TRP A 188 -21.74 10.13 -20.06
C TRP A 188 -21.23 11.54 -20.34
N THR A 189 -21.12 12.34 -19.29
CA THR A 189 -20.43 13.64 -19.32
C THR A 189 -18.94 13.49 -19.04
N LEU A 190 -18.13 14.50 -19.42
CA LEU A 190 -16.70 14.55 -19.08
C LEU A 190 -16.46 14.43 -17.57
N LEU A 191 -17.34 15.03 -16.76
CA LEU A 191 -17.27 15.01 -15.30
C LEU A 191 -17.48 13.60 -14.74
N ASN A 192 -18.56 12.92 -15.14
CA ASN A 192 -18.90 11.58 -14.63
C ASN A 192 -17.90 10.52 -15.10
N ARG A 193 -17.38 10.66 -16.34
CA ARG A 193 -16.26 9.83 -16.83
C ARG A 193 -14.99 10.04 -15.98
N GLY A 194 -14.71 11.28 -15.59
CA GLY A 194 -13.60 11.62 -14.70
C GLY A 194 -13.74 10.99 -13.31
N TRP A 195 -14.94 11.02 -12.73
CA TRP A 195 -15.24 10.37 -11.44
C TRP A 195 -15.10 8.85 -11.51
N LEU A 196 -15.63 8.22 -12.56
CA LEU A 196 -15.46 6.78 -12.80
C LEU A 196 -13.98 6.41 -12.87
N LEU A 197 -13.19 7.12 -13.68
CA LEU A 197 -11.76 6.87 -13.80
C LEU A 197 -11.06 6.96 -12.43
N GLN A 198 -11.34 8.02 -11.67
CA GLN A 198 -10.79 8.18 -10.33
C GLN A 198 -11.16 7.00 -9.42
N LYS A 199 -12.44 6.56 -9.42
CA LYS A 199 -12.89 5.42 -8.62
C LYS A 199 -12.27 4.10 -9.04
N CYS A 200 -12.09 3.85 -10.33
CA CYS A 200 -11.34 2.69 -10.79
C CYS A 200 -9.91 2.69 -10.22
N VAL A 201 -9.21 3.84 -10.21
CA VAL A 201 -7.87 3.94 -9.61
C VAL A 201 -7.91 3.77 -8.08
N GLU A 202 -8.89 4.35 -7.39
CA GLU A 202 -9.09 4.17 -5.95
C GLU A 202 -9.31 2.69 -5.57
N ALA A 203 -10.08 1.97 -6.39
CA ALA A 203 -10.37 0.54 -6.23
C ALA A 203 -9.27 -0.40 -6.76
N ASN A 204 -8.13 0.12 -7.25
CA ASN A 204 -7.04 -0.65 -7.87
C ASN A 204 -7.39 -1.38 -9.19
N LEU A 205 -8.44 -0.93 -9.88
CA LEU A 205 -8.89 -1.42 -11.19
C LEU A 205 -8.07 -0.78 -12.33
N PHE A 206 -6.75 -0.99 -12.32
CA PHE A 206 -5.83 -0.32 -13.24
C PHE A 206 -6.01 -0.76 -14.71
N GLY A 207 -6.41 -2.00 -14.96
CA GLY A 207 -6.71 -2.52 -16.31
C GLY A 207 -7.86 -1.75 -16.96
N THR A 208 -9.01 -1.66 -16.29
CA THR A 208 -10.16 -0.89 -16.76
C THR A 208 -9.83 0.60 -16.85
N ALA A 209 -9.14 1.17 -15.85
CA ALA A 209 -8.72 2.57 -15.89
C ALA A 209 -7.81 2.88 -17.10
N LEU A 210 -6.90 1.97 -17.44
CA LEU A 210 -6.04 2.08 -18.62
C LEU A 210 -6.86 2.01 -19.92
N GLN A 211 -7.87 1.15 -19.96
CA GLN A 211 -8.78 1.06 -21.12
C GLN A 211 -9.61 2.33 -21.27
N ILE A 212 -10.18 2.86 -20.19
CA ILE A 212 -10.91 4.14 -20.16
C ILE A 212 -10.07 5.27 -20.77
N VAL A 213 -8.81 5.42 -20.36
CA VAL A 213 -7.94 6.49 -20.87
C VAL A 213 -7.53 6.27 -22.33
N LYS A 214 -7.44 5.02 -22.79
CA LYS A 214 -7.18 4.71 -24.21
C LYS A 214 -8.38 5.05 -25.09
N ASP A 215 -9.58 4.69 -24.64
CA ASP A 215 -10.82 4.94 -25.37
C ASP A 215 -11.22 6.43 -25.31
N ARG A 216 -10.84 7.13 -24.22
CA ARG A 216 -11.13 8.55 -23.97
C ARG A 216 -9.87 9.33 -23.57
N PRO A 217 -8.99 9.69 -24.53
CA PRO A 217 -7.75 10.41 -24.27
C PRO A 217 -7.93 11.75 -23.55
N GLU A 218 -9.10 12.40 -23.69
CA GLU A 218 -9.45 13.64 -22.99
C GLU A 218 -9.43 13.51 -21.46
N LEU A 219 -9.60 12.29 -20.92
CA LEU A 219 -9.53 12.03 -19.47
C LEU A 219 -8.10 11.95 -18.95
N ALA A 220 -7.10 11.88 -19.83
CA ALA A 220 -5.70 11.78 -19.43
C ALA A 220 -5.17 13.05 -18.73
N THR A 221 -5.89 14.18 -18.83
CA THR A 221 -5.57 15.40 -18.09
C THR A 221 -6.25 15.48 -16.73
N ASN A 222 -6.97 14.43 -16.30
CA ASN A 222 -7.64 14.42 -15.01
C ASN A 222 -6.62 14.42 -13.86
N THR A 223 -6.59 15.53 -13.13
CA THR A 223 -5.62 15.81 -12.07
C THR A 223 -5.87 15.00 -10.81
N SER A 224 -7.12 14.60 -10.55
CA SER A 224 -7.48 13.85 -9.33
C SER A 224 -6.84 12.48 -9.32
N VAL A 225 -6.74 11.83 -10.49
CA VAL A 225 -6.11 10.51 -10.66
C VAL A 225 -4.64 10.55 -10.26
N LEU A 226 -3.93 11.64 -10.58
CA LEU A 226 -2.53 11.81 -10.22
C LEU A 226 -2.33 11.83 -8.69
N GLY A 227 -3.23 12.50 -7.96
CA GLY A 227 -3.24 12.52 -6.50
C GLY A 227 -3.55 11.15 -5.87
N VAL A 228 -4.44 10.36 -6.47
CA VAL A 228 -4.74 9.00 -6.00
C VAL A 228 -3.55 8.07 -6.25
N LEU A 229 -2.93 8.14 -7.43
CA LEU A 229 -1.73 7.35 -7.77
C LEU A 229 -0.56 7.67 -6.83
N ALA A 230 -0.36 8.95 -6.48
CA ALA A 230 0.66 9.36 -5.51
C ALA A 230 0.52 8.62 -4.17
N LYS A 231 -0.72 8.38 -3.71
CA LYS A 231 -1.02 7.71 -2.44
C LYS A 231 -0.92 6.18 -2.47
N LYS A 232 -0.65 5.57 -3.63
CA LYS A 232 -0.65 4.11 -3.82
C LYS A 232 0.73 3.57 -4.24
N PRO A 233 1.74 3.53 -3.35
CA PRO A 233 3.08 3.01 -3.68
C PRO A 233 3.07 1.54 -4.10
N GLU A 234 2.20 0.73 -3.51
CA GLU A 234 2.08 -0.71 -3.76
C GLU A 234 1.62 -1.04 -5.17
N ALA A 235 0.80 -0.18 -5.79
CA ALA A 235 0.35 -0.33 -7.17
C ALA A 235 1.51 -0.33 -8.19
N PHE A 236 2.65 0.25 -7.79
CA PHE A 236 3.87 0.27 -8.60
C PHE A 236 4.86 -0.81 -8.18
N ALA A 237 4.64 -1.55 -7.08
CA ALA A 237 5.55 -2.62 -6.68
C ALA A 237 5.57 -3.71 -7.77
N VAL A 238 6.76 -4.11 -8.22
CA VAL A 238 6.86 -5.33 -9.04
C VAL A 238 6.67 -6.46 -8.04
N THR A 239 5.70 -7.34 -8.26
CA THR A 239 5.45 -8.52 -7.43
C THR A 239 6.78 -9.25 -7.21
N THR A 240 7.38 -9.07 -6.03
CA THR A 240 8.63 -9.72 -5.62
C THR A 240 8.35 -11.16 -5.19
N SER A 241 7.42 -11.85 -5.86
CA SER A 241 7.17 -13.28 -5.68
C SER A 241 8.22 -14.08 -6.44
N ASN A 242 9.48 -13.92 -6.04
CA ASN A 242 10.61 -14.64 -6.64
C ASN A 242 11.69 -15.04 -5.63
N ILE A 243 11.56 -14.69 -4.34
CA ILE A 243 12.53 -15.12 -3.31
C ILE A 243 12.15 -16.52 -2.81
N PHE A 244 10.91 -16.71 -2.33
CA PHE A 244 10.41 -18.02 -1.90
C PHE A 244 10.41 -19.06 -3.04
N ARG A 245 10.06 -18.65 -4.27
CA ARG A 245 10.13 -19.54 -5.45
C ARG A 245 11.57 -19.93 -5.82
N LYS A 246 12.56 -19.04 -5.62
CA LYS A 246 13.98 -19.35 -5.81
C LYS A 246 14.49 -20.31 -4.75
N ILE A 247 14.09 -20.12 -3.49
CA ILE A 247 14.44 -21.01 -2.37
C ILE A 247 13.81 -22.40 -2.58
N TYR A 248 12.52 -22.45 -2.91
CA TYR A 248 11.82 -23.70 -3.26
C TYR A 248 12.51 -24.43 -4.43
N ASN A 249 12.83 -23.72 -5.53
CA ASN A 249 13.49 -24.33 -6.68
C ASN A 249 14.93 -24.78 -6.38
N PHE A 250 15.63 -24.12 -5.45
CA PHE A 250 16.96 -24.52 -4.98
C PHE A 250 16.89 -25.79 -4.14
N VAL A 251 15.93 -25.89 -3.22
CA VAL A 251 15.73 -27.07 -2.37
C VAL A 251 15.28 -28.30 -3.18
N PHE A 252 14.49 -28.12 -4.23
CA PHE A 252 13.92 -29.22 -5.02
C PHE A 252 14.56 -29.42 -6.41
N ALA A 253 15.71 -28.81 -6.70
CA ALA A 253 16.52 -28.99 -7.91
C ALA A 253 15.74 -29.01 -9.25
N ARG A 254 14.67 -28.21 -9.38
CA ARG A 254 13.90 -28.11 -10.64
C ARG A 254 14.52 -27.10 -11.61
N PRO A 255 14.68 -27.45 -12.91
CA PRO A 255 15.20 -26.51 -13.90
C PRO A 255 14.24 -25.33 -14.07
N SER A 256 14.81 -24.12 -14.04
CA SER A 256 14.05 -22.87 -14.15
C SER A 256 13.74 -22.55 -15.60
N LYS A 257 12.45 -22.34 -15.93
CA LYS A 257 12.05 -21.74 -17.21
C LYS A 257 12.54 -20.27 -17.28
N PRO A 258 12.94 -19.78 -18.46
CA PRO A 258 13.36 -18.39 -18.64
C PRO A 258 12.26 -17.43 -18.18
N VAL A 259 12.64 -16.44 -17.37
CA VAL A 259 11.75 -15.44 -16.81
C VAL A 259 11.31 -14.50 -17.95
N PRO A 260 10.01 -14.31 -18.21
CA PRO A 260 9.55 -13.35 -19.21
C PRO A 260 10.00 -11.92 -18.85
N PRO A 261 10.23 -11.04 -19.83
CA PRO A 261 10.62 -9.65 -19.58
C PRO A 261 9.61 -8.98 -18.64
N LYS A 262 10.10 -8.20 -17.67
CA LYS A 262 9.27 -7.51 -16.67
C LYS A 262 8.32 -6.55 -17.39
N LYS A 263 7.06 -6.95 -17.57
CA LYS A 263 5.98 -6.05 -18.03
C LYS A 263 5.74 -5.01 -16.95
N ASP A 264 5.72 -3.73 -17.33
CA ASP A 264 5.40 -2.63 -16.40
C ASP A 264 4.00 -2.83 -15.81
N SER A 265 3.81 -2.49 -14.53
CA SER A 265 2.48 -2.57 -13.91
C SER A 265 1.49 -1.65 -14.65
N GLU A 266 0.22 -2.03 -14.67
CA GLU A 266 -0.83 -1.26 -15.35
C GLU A 266 -0.95 0.15 -14.77
N ALA A 267 -0.75 0.30 -13.45
CA ALA A 267 -0.66 1.59 -12.78
C ALA A 267 0.49 2.47 -13.29
N LEU A 268 1.66 1.88 -13.59
CA LEU A 268 2.80 2.60 -14.15
C LEU A 268 2.54 3.05 -15.59
N GLN A 269 1.87 2.20 -16.38
CA GLN A 269 1.46 2.56 -17.74
C GLN A 269 0.45 3.72 -17.73
N LEU A 270 -0.56 3.64 -16.85
CA LEU A 270 -1.56 4.69 -16.65
C LEU A 270 -0.90 6.01 -16.24
N LEU A 271 0.00 5.98 -15.24
CA LEU A 271 0.76 7.15 -14.79
C LEU A 271 1.51 7.82 -15.95
N ARG A 272 2.21 7.03 -16.78
CA ARG A 272 2.98 7.57 -17.90
C ARG A 272 2.11 8.24 -18.95
N ILE A 273 0.92 7.70 -19.24
CA ILE A 273 0.00 8.32 -20.21
C ILE A 273 -0.50 9.66 -19.67
N ILE A 274 -1.01 9.67 -18.45
CA ILE A 274 -1.52 10.88 -17.78
C ILE A 274 -0.42 11.94 -17.68
N TRP A 275 0.75 11.56 -17.17
CA TRP A 275 1.83 12.50 -16.93
C TRP A 275 2.41 13.08 -18.22
N ARG A 276 2.55 12.29 -19.29
CA ARG A 276 2.97 12.82 -20.61
C ARG A 276 2.01 13.86 -21.18
N ASN A 277 0.71 13.72 -20.92
CA ASN A 277 -0.28 14.69 -21.40
C ASN A 277 -0.29 15.96 -20.53
N ILE A 278 -0.14 15.83 -19.21
CA ILE A 278 0.00 16.99 -18.31
C ILE A 278 1.29 17.75 -18.61
N ALA A 279 2.42 17.07 -18.86
CA ALA A 279 3.71 17.69 -19.09
C ALA A 279 3.81 18.52 -20.39
N LYS A 280 2.83 18.42 -21.30
CA LYS A 280 2.73 19.26 -22.51
C LYS A 280 2.10 20.63 -22.23
N LYS A 281 1.51 20.84 -21.05
CA LYS A 281 0.86 22.10 -20.66
C LYS A 281 1.89 23.18 -20.33
N PRO A 282 1.49 24.48 -20.32
CA PRO A 282 2.34 25.55 -19.83
C PRO A 282 2.80 25.32 -18.38
N LYS A 283 4.03 25.76 -18.06
CA LYS A 283 4.65 25.59 -16.73
C LYS A 283 3.74 26.04 -15.57
N LYS A 284 3.03 27.16 -15.73
CA LYS A 284 2.10 27.67 -14.72
C LYS A 284 0.96 26.69 -14.44
N GLU A 285 0.34 26.13 -15.47
CA GLU A 285 -0.72 25.11 -15.31
C GLU A 285 -0.18 23.83 -14.67
N ILE A 286 1.01 23.35 -15.06
CA ILE A 286 1.62 22.17 -14.45
C ILE A 286 1.85 22.41 -12.96
N ASP A 287 2.43 23.56 -12.61
CA ASP A 287 2.71 23.92 -11.22
C ASP A 287 1.41 24.03 -10.41
N ASP A 288 0.32 24.55 -10.98
CA ASP A 288 -0.99 24.64 -10.31
C ASP A 288 -1.65 23.26 -10.15
N ILE A 289 -1.55 22.38 -11.16
CA ILE A 289 -2.03 20.98 -11.09
C ILE A 289 -1.30 20.20 -9.98
N LEU A 290 0.02 20.32 -9.90
CA LEU A 290 0.82 19.65 -8.88
C LEU A 290 0.61 20.25 -7.49
N ARG A 291 0.28 21.56 -7.43
CA ARG A 291 -0.01 22.25 -6.18
C ARG A 291 -1.31 21.77 -5.55
N GLY A 292 -2.33 21.49 -6.37
CA GLY A 292 -3.65 21.07 -5.89
C GLY A 292 -4.47 22.23 -5.30
N GLN A 293 -5.62 21.90 -4.71
CA GLN A 293 -6.49 22.89 -4.06
C GLN A 293 -5.86 23.37 -2.74
N ALA A 294 -6.09 24.64 -2.39
CA ALA A 294 -5.63 25.21 -1.12
C ALA A 294 -6.35 24.53 0.05
N ASP A 295 -5.62 24.29 1.14
CA ASP A 295 -6.25 23.76 2.35
C ASP A 295 -7.26 24.76 2.91
N PRO A 296 -8.38 24.29 3.50
CA PRO A 296 -9.24 25.17 4.28
C PRO A 296 -8.41 25.79 5.41
N ILE A 297 -8.55 27.11 5.60
CA ILE A 297 -7.79 27.88 6.60
C ILE A 297 -8.03 27.25 7.98
N LYS A 298 -7.01 26.58 8.52
CA LYS A 298 -7.02 26.13 9.92
C LYS A 298 -6.97 27.37 10.80
N LYS A 299 -8.04 27.63 11.57
CA LYS A 299 -7.95 28.54 12.71
C LYS A 299 -7.01 27.88 13.73
N ASP A 300 -6.07 28.67 14.24
CA ASP A 300 -4.95 28.27 15.09
C ASP A 300 -5.38 27.37 16.27
N ASP A 301 -4.64 26.28 16.52
CA ASP A 301 -4.92 25.23 17.52
C ASP A 301 -4.57 25.67 18.96
N ARG A 302 -4.85 26.93 19.30
CA ARG A 302 -4.72 27.46 20.66
C ARG A 302 -6.01 28.15 21.06
N LEU A 303 -7.02 27.37 21.47
CA LEU A 303 -8.04 27.73 22.46
C LEU A 303 -8.93 26.48 22.72
N PRO A 304 -9.40 26.26 23.96
CA PRO A 304 -10.16 25.07 24.29
C PRO A 304 -11.55 25.12 23.65
N TYR A 305 -11.88 24.01 22.99
CA TYR A 305 -13.16 23.74 22.34
C TYR A 305 -14.33 23.97 23.30
N ASN A 306 -15.19 24.96 23.01
CA ASN A 306 -16.35 25.28 23.84
C ASN A 306 -17.63 25.33 22.99
N LYS A 307 -18.75 24.87 23.58
CA LYS A 307 -20.06 24.60 22.95
C LYS A 307 -20.77 25.82 22.30
N GLU A 308 -20.17 27.00 22.33
CA GLU A 308 -20.69 28.24 21.74
C GLU A 308 -20.55 28.28 20.20
N ASP A 309 -19.59 27.56 19.61
CA ASP A 309 -19.34 27.59 18.16
C ASP A 309 -20.41 26.87 17.33
N GLN A 310 -21.16 25.94 17.94
CA GLN A 310 -22.31 25.29 17.29
C GLN A 310 -23.47 26.29 17.07
N LYS A 311 -23.60 27.27 17.98
CA LYS A 311 -24.57 28.35 17.90
C LYS A 311 -24.16 29.39 16.85
N LEU A 312 -22.86 29.67 16.74
CA LEU A 312 -22.30 30.60 15.76
C LEU A 312 -22.38 30.06 14.32
N HIS A 313 -22.27 28.73 14.13
CA HIS A 313 -22.45 28.10 12.81
C HIS A 313 -23.91 28.13 12.35
N LEU A 314 -24.86 27.91 13.27
CA LEU A 314 -26.29 28.02 13.00
C LEU A 314 -26.70 29.46 12.69
N LEU A 315 -26.20 30.43 13.46
CA LEU A 315 -26.41 31.88 13.22
C LEU A 315 -25.85 32.33 11.86
N LYS A 316 -24.73 31.75 11.41
CA LYS A 316 -24.14 32.07 10.11
C LYS A 316 -24.95 31.47 8.94
N LEU A 317 -25.49 30.26 9.10
CA LEU A 317 -26.41 29.64 8.14
C LEU A 317 -27.73 30.41 8.02
N ILE A 318 -28.24 30.95 9.13
CA ILE A 318 -29.43 31.82 9.17
C ILE A 318 -29.11 33.19 8.55
N SER A 319 -27.94 33.77 8.83
CA SER A 319 -27.49 35.03 8.21
C SER A 319 -27.35 34.91 6.69
N ASP A 320 -26.80 33.80 6.17
CA ASP A 320 -26.68 33.56 4.73
C ASP A 320 -28.06 33.36 4.04
N HIS A 321 -29.08 32.92 4.78
CA HIS A 321 -30.46 32.85 4.29
C HIS A 321 -31.17 34.22 4.33
N ILE A 322 -30.90 35.06 5.33
CA ILE A 322 -31.46 36.42 5.43
C ILE A 322 -30.85 37.36 4.37
N VAL A 323 -29.57 37.17 4.02
CA VAL A 323 -28.85 37.98 3.01
C VAL A 323 -29.33 37.73 1.57
N LYS A 324 -30.10 36.67 1.30
CA LYS A 324 -30.69 36.41 -0.02
C LYS A 324 -32.08 37.04 -0.26
N MET A 325 -32.68 37.67 0.75
CA MET A 325 -33.96 38.37 0.60
C MET A 325 -33.94 39.83 0.07
N PRO A 326 -32.84 40.62 0.06
CA PRO A 326 -32.91 42.02 -0.35
C PRO A 326 -32.65 42.28 -1.84
N ASN A 327 -32.70 41.27 -2.73
CA ASN A 327 -32.80 41.52 -4.17
C ASN A 327 -34.19 42.00 -4.61
N GLU A 328 -35.20 41.98 -3.72
CA GLU A 328 -36.51 42.61 -3.96
C GLU A 328 -36.64 44.02 -3.36
N ILE A 329 -35.72 44.44 -2.48
CA ILE A 329 -35.78 45.76 -1.81
C ILE A 329 -34.84 46.79 -2.47
N GLN A 330 -33.88 46.35 -3.29
CA GLN A 330 -32.98 47.21 -4.08
C GLN A 330 -33.64 47.96 -5.26
N LYS A 331 -34.97 47.98 -5.33
CA LYS A 331 -35.73 48.79 -6.31
C LYS A 331 -36.20 50.15 -5.78
N LEU A 332 -35.97 50.52 -4.51
CA LEU A 332 -36.70 51.66 -3.92
C LEU A 332 -35.91 52.80 -3.27
N THR A 333 -34.60 52.76 -3.03
CA THR A 333 -33.94 53.92 -2.38
C THR A 333 -32.52 54.18 -2.88
N ALA A 334 -32.44 55.18 -3.76
CA ALA A 334 -31.21 55.80 -4.22
C ALA A 334 -30.59 56.72 -3.15
N GLY A 335 -29.26 56.84 -3.16
CA GLY A 335 -28.54 58.05 -2.70
C GLY A 335 -27.49 57.85 -1.59
N PRO A 336 -26.37 58.61 -1.60
CA PRO A 336 -25.09 58.17 -1.01
C PRO A 336 -24.66 58.98 0.22
N SER A 337 -23.87 58.38 1.14
CA SER A 337 -22.67 59.00 1.74
C SER A 337 -22.04 58.16 2.87
N THR A 338 -20.81 57.72 2.59
CA THR A 338 -19.57 57.81 3.37
C THR A 338 -19.53 57.58 4.90
N ASN A 339 -18.49 56.80 5.27
CA ASN A 339 -17.74 56.74 6.54
C ASN A 339 -18.06 55.59 7.51
N PHE A 340 -17.54 54.40 7.20
CA PHE A 340 -17.10 53.45 8.23
C PHE A 340 -15.92 52.58 7.75
N THR A 341 -14.80 53.22 7.37
CA THR A 341 -13.55 52.51 7.05
C THR A 341 -12.58 52.63 8.23
N ARG A 342 -12.83 51.82 9.27
CA ARG A 342 -11.77 51.35 10.17
C ARG A 342 -12.09 49.96 10.67
N ALA A 343 -12.25 49.02 9.73
CA ALA A 343 -12.31 47.59 10.00
C ALA A 343 -10.98 46.94 9.62
N LEU A 344 -10.24 46.51 10.65
CA LEU A 344 -9.38 45.34 10.69
C LEU A 344 -8.68 44.95 9.38
N SER A 345 -7.45 45.42 9.23
CA SER A 345 -6.41 44.72 8.45
C SER A 345 -6.25 43.30 9.03
N MET A 346 -7.05 42.34 8.56
CA MET A 346 -6.72 40.93 8.68
C MET A 346 -5.42 40.71 7.90
N GLY A 347 -4.34 40.45 8.63
CA GLY A 347 -3.06 40.08 8.03
C GLY A 347 -3.24 38.90 7.08
N ASN A 348 -2.59 38.98 5.92
CA ASN A 348 -2.53 37.94 4.89
C ASN A 348 -2.32 36.53 5.50
N ALA A 349 -3.41 35.78 5.70
CA ALA A 349 -3.31 34.36 5.99
C ALA A 349 -2.72 33.66 4.76
N ARG A 350 -1.47 33.19 4.86
CA ARG A 350 -0.79 32.50 3.77
C ARG A 350 -1.56 31.22 3.45
N LYS A 351 -2.12 31.11 2.24
CA LYS A 351 -2.77 29.87 1.76
C LYS A 351 -1.75 28.73 1.86
N THR A 352 -2.06 27.70 2.63
CA THR A 352 -1.28 26.47 2.72
C THR A 352 -1.81 25.43 1.74
N TYR A 353 -0.92 24.58 1.28
CA TYR A 353 -1.15 23.49 0.34
C TYR A 353 -0.44 22.26 0.88
N SER A 354 -0.96 21.68 1.96
CA SER A 354 -0.47 20.45 2.57
C SER A 354 -0.55 19.26 1.59
N SER A 355 -1.49 19.31 0.63
CA SER A 355 -1.83 18.23 -0.29
C SER A 355 -1.16 18.29 -1.67
N ARG A 356 0.04 18.88 -1.79
CA ARG A 356 0.81 18.85 -3.05
C ARG A 356 1.14 17.40 -3.42
N VAL A 357 0.72 16.97 -4.60
CA VAL A 357 0.82 15.59 -5.12
C VAL A 357 2.23 15.00 -4.93
N LEU A 358 3.26 15.81 -5.22
CA LEU A 358 4.66 15.42 -5.09
C LEU A 358 5.06 15.07 -3.65
N PHE A 359 4.62 15.85 -2.66
CA PHE A 359 4.98 15.64 -1.25
C PHE A 359 4.12 14.56 -0.61
N LEU A 360 2.86 14.41 -1.03
CA LEU A 360 2.03 13.26 -0.66
C LEU A 360 2.66 11.95 -1.14
N ALA A 361 3.16 11.91 -2.39
CA ALA A 361 3.91 10.76 -2.88
C ALA A 361 5.16 10.50 -2.02
N ALA A 362 5.83 11.56 -1.56
CA ALA A 362 7.02 11.42 -0.72
C ALA A 362 6.69 10.91 0.70
N GLU A 363 5.61 11.40 1.31
CA GLU A 363 5.10 10.92 2.60
C GLU A 363 4.68 9.44 2.54
N MET A 364 4.11 9.02 1.42
CA MET A 364 3.68 7.63 1.20
C MET A 364 4.83 6.71 0.73
N GLY A 365 5.99 7.26 0.39
CA GLY A 365 7.15 6.49 -0.07
C GLY A 365 7.06 5.99 -1.51
N ASN A 366 6.24 6.65 -2.34
CA ASN A 366 6.01 6.26 -3.73
C ASN A 366 7.17 6.70 -4.64
N THR A 367 8.30 5.99 -4.51
CA THR A 367 9.56 6.30 -5.20
C THR A 367 9.40 6.27 -6.72
N LYS A 368 8.69 5.26 -7.25
CA LYS A 368 8.52 5.08 -8.70
C LYS A 368 7.71 6.21 -9.33
N PHE A 369 6.63 6.62 -8.66
CA PHE A 369 5.84 7.76 -9.08
C PHE A 369 6.69 9.03 -9.15
N ILE A 370 7.45 9.32 -8.10
CA ILE A 370 8.33 10.52 -8.04
C ILE A 370 9.38 10.48 -9.16
N VAL A 371 10.02 9.34 -9.39
CA VAL A 371 11.02 9.18 -10.45
C VAL A 371 10.41 9.48 -11.82
N GLU A 372 9.24 8.92 -12.14
CA GLU A 372 8.59 9.16 -13.44
C GLU A 372 8.19 10.63 -13.62
N LEU A 373 7.80 11.30 -12.53
CA LEU A 373 7.51 12.73 -12.55
C LEU A 373 8.77 13.56 -12.87
N ILE A 374 9.84 13.34 -12.10
CA ILE A 374 11.11 14.08 -12.22
C ILE A 374 11.77 13.84 -13.59
N ARG A 375 11.67 12.63 -14.16
CA ARG A 375 12.26 12.31 -15.47
C ARG A 375 11.74 13.20 -16.61
N ILE A 376 10.46 13.58 -16.56
CA ILE A 376 9.87 14.47 -17.57
C ILE A 376 9.97 15.94 -17.13
N TYR A 377 9.93 16.21 -15.83
CA TYR A 377 9.98 17.57 -15.29
C TYR A 377 11.00 17.69 -14.14
N PRO A 378 12.31 17.85 -14.45
CA PRO A 378 13.40 17.83 -13.45
C PRO A 378 13.32 18.94 -12.39
N ASP A 379 12.67 20.06 -12.70
CA ASP A 379 12.47 21.21 -11.79
C ASP A 379 11.80 20.81 -10.46
N LEU A 380 11.11 19.67 -10.42
CA LEU A 380 10.44 19.15 -9.21
C LEU A 380 11.41 18.80 -8.08
N ILE A 381 12.67 18.52 -8.37
CA ILE A 381 13.71 18.22 -7.37
C ILE A 381 13.85 19.39 -6.37
N TRP A 382 13.66 20.62 -6.83
CA TRP A 382 13.88 21.85 -6.07
C TRP A 382 12.65 22.37 -5.34
N LYS A 383 11.48 21.79 -5.59
CA LYS A 383 10.25 22.25 -4.95
C LYS A 383 10.32 21.95 -3.45
N VAL A 384 9.87 22.92 -2.67
CA VAL A 384 9.66 22.80 -1.22
C VAL A 384 8.17 22.93 -0.90
N ASN A 385 7.73 22.24 0.15
CA ASN A 385 6.38 22.39 0.69
C ASN A 385 6.27 23.70 1.50
N ASP A 386 5.13 23.93 2.12
CA ASP A 386 4.90 25.17 2.89
C ASP A 386 5.82 25.26 4.12
N ASN A 387 6.22 24.11 4.69
CA ASN A 387 7.18 24.02 5.77
C ASN A 387 8.64 24.19 5.32
N ASN A 388 8.89 24.61 4.07
CA ASN A 388 10.22 24.72 3.46
C ASN A 388 11.02 23.40 3.39
N GLN A 389 10.33 22.26 3.35
CA GLN A 389 10.92 20.92 3.25
C GLN A 389 10.89 20.42 1.81
N SER A 390 11.99 19.87 1.32
CA SER A 390 12.03 19.16 0.03
C SER A 390 11.50 17.72 0.16
N ILE A 391 11.28 17.04 -0.97
CA ILE A 391 10.86 15.62 -0.99
C ILE A 391 11.81 14.72 -0.19
N PHE A 392 13.07 15.10 -0.09
CA PHE A 392 14.10 14.37 0.64
C PHE A 392 14.00 14.52 2.15
N HIS A 393 13.61 15.71 2.63
CA HIS A 393 13.32 15.94 4.05
C HIS A 393 12.12 15.08 4.49
N ILE A 394 11.07 15.02 3.66
CA ILE A 394 9.91 14.16 3.89
C ILE A 394 10.30 12.67 3.84
N ALA A 395 11.08 12.27 2.85
CA ALA A 395 11.56 10.89 2.73
C ALA A 395 12.34 10.46 3.98
N VAL A 396 13.21 11.31 4.50
CA VAL A 396 13.97 11.03 5.73
C VAL A 396 13.05 10.97 6.95
N LYS A 397 12.15 11.94 7.12
CA LYS A 397 11.17 11.98 8.21
C LYS A 397 10.32 10.70 8.29
N HIS A 398 9.97 10.11 7.14
CA HIS A 398 9.15 8.90 7.04
C HIS A 398 9.93 7.62 6.72
N ARG A 399 11.28 7.66 6.73
CA ARG A 399 12.18 6.52 6.50
C ARG A 399 12.00 5.83 5.13
N HIS A 400 11.76 6.61 4.08
CA HIS A 400 11.61 6.12 2.70
C HIS A 400 12.95 6.12 1.95
N GLU A 401 13.67 5.00 2.07
CA GLU A 401 14.99 4.77 1.47
C GLU A 401 15.04 5.01 -0.05
N GLY A 402 14.01 4.59 -0.80
CA GLY A 402 13.99 4.70 -2.25
C GLY A 402 14.07 6.14 -2.75
N ILE A 403 13.38 7.07 -2.06
CA ILE A 403 13.40 8.50 -2.41
C ILE A 403 14.69 9.14 -1.90
N TYR A 404 15.10 8.84 -0.66
CA TYR A 404 16.35 9.33 -0.10
C TYR A 404 17.55 8.99 -1.00
N ASN A 405 17.58 7.77 -1.53
CA ASN A 405 18.64 7.29 -2.40
C ASN A 405 18.80 8.08 -3.70
N LEU A 406 17.76 8.81 -4.15
CA LEU A 406 17.89 9.71 -5.31
C LEU A 406 18.87 10.87 -5.05
N LEU A 407 19.15 11.23 -3.77
CA LEU A 407 20.20 12.22 -3.44
C LEU A 407 21.59 11.82 -3.93
N TYR A 408 21.87 10.51 -4.01
CA TYR A 408 23.14 10.02 -4.55
C TYR A 408 23.20 10.09 -6.08
N GLU A 409 22.05 10.17 -6.76
CA GLU A 409 21.98 10.20 -8.22
C GLU A 409 22.02 11.61 -8.81
N ILE A 410 21.56 12.63 -8.06
CA ILE A 410 21.50 14.02 -8.52
C ILE A 410 22.85 14.78 -8.46
N GLY A 411 23.93 14.13 -8.03
CA GLY A 411 25.27 14.72 -8.04
C GLY A 411 25.44 15.91 -7.08
N SER A 412 26.01 17.01 -7.55
CA SER A 412 26.25 18.24 -6.77
C SER A 412 24.97 18.99 -6.39
N MET A 413 23.83 18.67 -7.01
CA MET A 413 22.53 19.27 -6.67
C MET A 413 22.14 19.07 -5.21
N LYS A 414 22.60 17.97 -4.59
CA LYS A 414 22.37 17.69 -3.16
C LYS A 414 22.97 18.77 -2.24
N ASP A 415 24.02 19.47 -2.68
CA ASP A 415 24.70 20.50 -1.88
C ASP A 415 23.84 21.76 -1.72
N LEU A 416 22.82 21.92 -2.56
CA LEU A 416 21.78 22.95 -2.43
C LEU A 416 20.60 22.49 -1.57
N ILE A 417 20.40 21.19 -1.41
CA ILE A 417 19.27 20.61 -0.66
C ILE A 417 19.63 20.41 0.81
N THR A 418 20.84 19.93 1.09
CA THR A 418 21.32 19.66 2.46
C THR A 418 21.33 20.87 3.40
N PRO A 419 21.52 22.13 2.94
CA PRO A 419 21.48 23.30 3.83
C PRO A 419 20.05 23.81 4.11
N LEU A 420 19.03 23.28 3.43
CA LEU A 420 17.64 23.69 3.64
C LEU A 420 17.18 23.35 5.06
N ARG A 421 16.22 24.14 5.54
CA ARG A 421 15.68 24.02 6.89
C ARG A 421 14.18 24.19 6.86
N ASP A 422 13.51 23.48 7.74
CA ASP A 422 12.08 23.67 7.92
C ASP A 422 11.77 24.96 8.69
N GLU A 423 10.48 25.28 8.82
CA GLU A 423 10.03 26.45 9.59
C GLU A 423 10.51 26.48 11.05
N ASN A 424 10.91 25.34 11.63
CA ASN A 424 11.43 25.22 12.98
C ASN A 424 12.97 25.21 13.03
N ASP A 425 13.63 25.62 11.95
CA ASP A 425 15.08 25.60 11.75
C ASP A 425 15.68 24.18 11.84
N ASN A 426 14.85 23.13 11.67
CA ASN A 426 15.33 21.74 11.61
C ASN A 426 15.94 21.47 10.23
N ASN A 427 17.20 21.02 10.22
CA ASN A 427 17.80 20.39 9.05
C ASN A 427 17.31 18.92 8.91
N MET A 428 17.70 18.26 7.83
CA MET A 428 17.36 16.85 7.59
C MET A 428 17.82 15.90 8.72
N LEU A 429 18.91 16.22 9.45
CA LEU A 429 19.39 15.42 10.59
C LEU A 429 18.45 15.50 11.81
N HIS A 430 17.87 16.67 12.08
CA HIS A 430 16.84 16.79 13.12
C HIS A 430 15.57 16.01 12.75
N LEU A 431 15.19 15.99 11.47
CA LEU A 431 13.99 15.27 11.01
C LEU A 431 14.13 13.76 11.13
N VAL A 432 15.32 13.20 10.90
CA VAL A 432 15.60 11.79 11.23
C VAL A 432 15.71 11.58 12.75
N GLY A 433 16.10 12.61 13.49
CA GLY A 433 16.09 12.67 14.95
C GLY A 433 14.72 12.42 15.59
N LYS A 434 13.64 12.79 14.90
CA LYS A 434 12.27 12.64 15.42
C LYS A 434 11.76 11.21 15.26
N SER A 435 11.00 10.74 16.23
CA SER A 435 10.34 9.43 16.18
C SER A 435 9.37 9.36 14.98
N ALA A 436 9.53 8.35 14.12
CA ALA A 436 8.62 8.13 13.00
C ALA A 436 7.28 7.56 13.49
N LYS A 437 6.15 8.04 12.93
CA LYS A 437 4.81 7.52 13.27
C LYS A 437 4.74 6.01 13.02
N GLN A 438 4.39 5.25 14.05
CA GLN A 438 4.52 3.79 14.25
C GLN A 438 4.05 2.81 13.15
N LYS A 439 3.36 3.24 12.07
CA LYS A 439 2.69 2.32 11.13
C LYS A 439 3.62 1.38 10.34
N ARG A 440 4.93 1.66 10.21
CA ARG A 440 5.90 0.78 9.51
C ARG A 440 6.95 0.13 10.40
N LEU A 441 7.02 0.50 11.67
CA LEU A 441 8.03 -0.02 12.60
C LEU A 441 7.57 -1.32 13.30
N GLN A 442 6.34 -1.75 13.08
CA GLN A 442 5.77 -3.02 13.57
C GLN A 442 6.26 -4.26 12.81
N ASP A 443 6.99 -4.08 11.70
CA ASP A 443 7.45 -5.16 10.81
C ASP A 443 8.86 -5.69 11.17
N VAL A 444 9.45 -5.23 12.28
CA VAL A 444 10.80 -5.62 12.72
C VAL A 444 10.69 -6.52 13.95
N SER A 445 11.39 -7.66 13.94
CA SER A 445 11.40 -8.71 14.99
C SER A 445 12.05 -8.30 16.33
N GLY A 446 11.69 -7.15 16.90
CA GLY A 446 12.10 -6.72 18.24
C GLY A 446 12.43 -5.23 18.37
N VAL A 447 12.13 -4.65 19.53
CA VAL A 447 12.31 -3.22 19.81
C VAL A 447 13.77 -2.77 19.71
N ALA A 448 14.73 -3.64 20.06
CA ALA A 448 16.15 -3.34 19.92
C ALA A 448 16.61 -3.21 18.45
N LEU A 449 16.02 -4.01 17.56
CA LEU A 449 16.30 -3.94 16.11
C LEU A 449 15.63 -2.70 15.48
N GLN A 450 14.48 -2.28 16.01
CA GLN A 450 13.87 -1.01 15.68
C GLN A 450 14.81 0.16 16.04
N MET A 451 15.38 0.17 17.25
CA MET A 451 16.37 1.18 17.65
C MET A 451 17.63 1.15 16.75
N GLN A 452 18.13 -0.04 16.41
CA GLN A 452 19.25 -0.19 15.47
C GLN A 452 18.94 0.48 14.11
N ARG A 453 17.71 0.29 13.61
CA ARG A 453 17.28 0.84 12.32
C ARG A 453 17.21 2.37 12.34
N GLU A 454 16.70 2.95 13.42
CA GLU A 454 16.65 4.41 13.62
C GLU A 454 18.06 5.02 13.68
N LEU A 455 18.97 4.39 14.42
CA LEU A 455 20.38 4.81 14.50
C LEU A 455 21.10 4.74 13.15
N LEU A 456 20.83 3.70 12.37
CA LEU A 456 21.42 3.55 11.05
C LEU A 456 20.97 4.69 10.13
N TRP A 457 19.67 5.01 10.12
CA TRP A 457 19.14 6.15 9.38
C TRP A 457 19.78 7.46 9.83
N PHE A 458 19.91 7.66 11.15
CA PHE A 458 20.58 8.84 11.71
C PHE A 458 22.02 8.97 11.20
N LYS A 459 22.79 7.87 11.24
CA LYS A 459 24.19 7.84 10.77
C LYS A 459 24.33 8.04 9.27
N GLU A 460 23.40 7.52 8.46
CA GLU A 460 23.46 7.72 7.01
C GLU A 460 23.18 9.19 6.63
N VAL A 461 22.16 9.78 7.25
CA VAL A 461 21.82 11.20 7.04
C VAL A 461 22.95 12.10 7.57
N GLU A 462 23.56 11.77 8.71
CA GLU A 462 24.72 12.47 9.27
C GLU A 462 25.91 12.45 8.29
N ALA A 463 26.18 11.30 7.65
CA ALA A 463 27.24 11.16 6.67
C ALA A 463 26.99 11.98 5.39
N MET A 464 25.72 12.21 5.03
CA MET A 464 25.34 13.03 3.88
C MET A 464 25.44 14.54 4.15
N ILE A 465 25.27 14.95 5.40
CA ILE A 465 25.27 16.36 5.78
C ILE A 465 26.70 16.85 6.07
N PRO A 466 27.12 18.00 5.49
CA PRO A 466 28.41 18.60 5.78
C PRO A 466 28.66 18.84 7.28
N PRO A 467 29.90 18.69 7.79
CA PRO A 467 30.21 18.82 9.21
C PRO A 467 29.71 20.11 9.87
N SER A 468 29.76 21.24 9.14
CA SER A 468 29.31 22.55 9.61
C SER A 468 27.83 22.62 10.01
N TYR A 469 27.01 21.70 9.51
CA TYR A 469 25.56 21.67 9.78
C TYR A 469 25.14 20.61 10.79
N ARG A 470 26.05 19.71 11.20
CA ARG A 470 25.72 18.58 12.11
C ARG A 470 25.42 19.03 13.53
N GLU A 471 26.09 20.09 13.99
CA GLU A 471 25.94 20.64 15.35
C GLU A 471 25.04 21.87 15.40
N ARG A 472 24.36 22.20 14.29
CA ARG A 472 23.47 23.35 14.25
C ARG A 472 22.27 23.11 15.15
N LYS A 473 21.88 24.12 15.94
CA LYS A 473 20.71 24.05 16.81
C LYS A 473 19.43 24.43 16.06
N ASN A 474 18.32 23.77 16.39
CA ASN A 474 16.98 24.15 15.93
C ASN A 474 16.41 25.32 16.76
N LYS A 475 15.15 25.72 16.51
CA LYS A 475 14.47 26.76 17.30
C LYS A 475 14.38 26.46 18.80
N ASP A 476 14.35 25.19 19.19
CA ASP A 476 14.32 24.77 20.59
C ASP A 476 15.71 24.78 21.24
N GLY A 477 16.76 25.19 20.50
CA GLY A 477 18.14 25.22 20.98
C GLY A 477 18.81 23.84 21.05
N LEU A 478 18.18 22.80 20.50
CA LEU A 478 18.67 21.42 20.51
C LEU A 478 19.50 21.13 19.26
N THR A 479 20.59 20.39 19.43
CA THR A 479 21.30 19.78 18.29
C THR A 479 20.54 18.55 17.77
N PRO A 480 20.82 18.05 16.55
CA PRO A 480 20.20 16.84 16.04
C PRO A 480 20.43 15.61 16.93
N HIS A 481 21.62 15.51 17.54
CA HIS A 481 21.96 14.38 18.41
C HIS A 481 21.21 14.45 19.74
N GLU A 482 21.15 15.64 20.36
CA GLU A 482 20.35 15.87 21.58
C GLU A 482 18.86 15.57 21.33
N LEU A 483 18.33 15.99 20.18
CA LEU A 483 16.95 15.70 19.80
C LEU A 483 16.71 14.19 19.62
N PHE A 484 17.62 13.49 18.93
CA PHE A 484 17.52 12.05 18.73
C PHE A 484 17.52 11.29 20.07
N THR A 485 18.45 11.61 20.97
CA THR A 485 18.54 11.02 22.31
C THR A 485 17.26 11.28 23.12
N LYS A 486 16.71 12.49 23.06
CA LYS A 486 15.46 12.83 23.74
C LYS A 486 14.26 12.03 23.21
N GLU A 487 14.11 11.96 21.89
CA GLU A 487 12.97 11.30 21.21
C GLU A 487 13.00 9.77 21.28
N HIS A 488 14.19 9.17 21.44
CA HIS A 488 14.37 7.71 21.42
C HIS A 488 14.71 7.12 22.80
N LYS A 489 14.68 7.91 23.88
CA LYS A 489 14.99 7.45 25.24
C LYS A 489 14.16 6.23 25.66
N ASP A 490 12.86 6.26 25.40
CA ASP A 490 11.95 5.15 25.74
C ASP A 490 12.24 3.91 24.89
N LEU A 491 12.59 4.09 23.63
CA LEU A 491 12.93 2.99 22.72
C LEU A 491 14.23 2.29 23.14
N VAL A 492 15.22 3.05 23.61
CA VAL A 492 16.46 2.50 24.20
C VAL A 492 16.16 1.68 25.44
N ALA A 493 15.34 2.21 26.36
CA ALA A 493 14.98 1.49 27.60
C ALA A 493 14.21 0.19 27.31
N GLN A 494 13.25 0.22 26.38
CA GLN A 494 12.52 -0.97 25.95
C GLN A 494 13.41 -1.96 25.20
N GLY A 495 14.32 -1.47 24.34
CA GLY A 495 15.30 -2.29 23.64
C GLY A 495 16.28 -2.98 24.58
N GLU A 496 16.74 -2.29 25.63
CA GLU A 496 17.58 -2.85 26.69
C GLU A 496 16.85 -3.99 27.42
N LYS A 497 15.61 -3.74 27.86
CA LYS A 497 14.79 -4.74 28.53
C LYS A 497 14.60 -5.98 27.65
N TRP A 498 14.20 -5.80 26.40
CA TRP A 498 13.99 -6.89 25.45
C TRP A 498 15.25 -7.73 25.21
N MET A 499 16.41 -7.08 25.05
CA MET A 499 17.69 -7.78 24.88
C MET A 499 18.07 -8.58 26.13
N LYS A 500 17.90 -8.01 27.33
CA LYS A 500 18.21 -8.68 28.60
C LYS A 500 17.32 -9.89 28.85
N GLU A 501 16.02 -9.75 28.64
CA GLU A 501 15.05 -10.85 28.78
C GLU A 501 15.36 -11.99 27.80
N THR A 502 15.58 -11.65 26.52
CA THR A 502 15.94 -12.63 25.48
C THR A 502 17.25 -13.35 25.82
N ALA A 503 18.29 -12.61 26.20
CA ALA A 503 19.58 -13.19 26.56
C ALA A 503 19.49 -14.11 27.79
N SER A 504 18.70 -13.72 28.80
CA SER A 504 18.47 -14.54 30.00
C SER A 504 17.78 -15.87 29.65
N GLN A 505 16.71 -15.81 28.85
CA GLN A 505 15.99 -17.02 28.42
C GLN A 505 16.87 -17.98 27.61
N CYS A 506 17.63 -17.46 26.64
CA CYS A 506 18.53 -18.28 25.83
C CYS A 506 19.71 -18.83 26.65
N MET A 507 20.20 -18.09 27.65
CA MET A 507 21.25 -18.57 28.56
C MET A 507 20.78 -19.76 29.40
N VAL A 508 19.54 -19.75 29.88
CA VAL A 508 18.96 -20.90 30.60
C VAL A 508 18.92 -22.15 29.72
N VAL A 509 18.46 -22.02 28.47
CA VAL A 509 18.43 -23.13 27.51
C VAL A 509 19.85 -23.65 27.22
N ALA A 510 20.82 -22.76 27.02
CA ALA A 510 22.22 -23.13 26.81
C ALA A 510 22.82 -23.84 28.03
N ALA A 511 22.51 -23.39 29.24
CA ALA A 511 22.96 -24.04 30.47
C ALA A 511 22.38 -25.45 30.62
N LEU A 512 21.08 -25.63 30.35
CA LEU A 512 20.44 -26.95 30.37
C LEU A 512 21.11 -27.92 29.38
N ILE A 513 21.37 -27.48 28.15
CA ILE A 513 22.07 -28.31 27.16
C ILE A 513 23.48 -28.65 27.64
N ALA A 514 24.24 -27.66 28.16
CA ALA A 514 25.58 -27.90 28.69
C ALA A 514 25.57 -28.94 29.80
N THR A 515 24.60 -28.91 30.72
CA THR A 515 24.48 -29.90 31.80
C THR A 515 24.15 -31.30 31.30
N ILE A 516 23.24 -31.43 30.33
CA ILE A 516 22.83 -32.73 29.76
C ILE A 516 24.00 -33.38 29.02
N VAL A 517 24.67 -32.61 28.16
CA VAL A 517 25.81 -33.06 27.34
C VAL A 517 27.02 -33.38 28.23
N PHE A 518 27.32 -32.54 29.23
CA PHE A 518 28.38 -32.82 30.19
C PHE A 518 28.14 -34.14 30.95
N ALA A 519 26.90 -34.44 31.35
CA ALA A 519 26.56 -35.72 31.97
C ALA A 519 26.71 -36.90 31.01
N ALA A 520 26.35 -36.71 29.73
CA ALA A 520 26.48 -37.73 28.69
C ALA A 520 27.94 -38.09 28.38
N ALA A 521 28.87 -37.14 28.52
CA ALA A 521 30.31 -37.38 28.37
C ALA A 521 30.86 -38.42 29.36
N PHE A 522 30.30 -38.52 30.57
CA PHE A 522 30.71 -39.48 31.59
C PHE A 522 29.81 -40.72 31.67
N THR A 523 28.57 -40.62 31.19
CA THR A 523 27.60 -41.73 31.13
C THR A 523 27.51 -42.30 29.70
N VAL A 524 28.67 -42.70 29.16
CA VAL A 524 28.80 -43.10 27.75
C VAL A 524 27.84 -44.24 27.36
N PRO A 525 27.23 -44.20 26.16
CA PRO A 525 26.33 -45.24 25.67
C PRO A 525 27.05 -46.59 25.59
N GLY A 526 26.50 -47.62 26.23
CA GLY A 526 27.12 -48.94 26.31
C GLY A 526 27.99 -49.19 27.53
N GLY A 527 28.33 -48.15 28.30
CA GLY A 527 29.13 -48.28 29.52
C GLY A 527 30.62 -48.55 29.28
N TYR A 528 31.32 -48.83 30.37
CA TYR A 528 32.75 -49.09 30.40
C TYR A 528 33.02 -50.60 30.51
N SER A 529 34.10 -51.08 29.91
CA SER A 529 34.53 -52.46 30.09
C SER A 529 34.93 -52.67 31.56
N GLN A 530 34.16 -53.49 32.28
CA GLN A 530 34.60 -54.00 33.58
C GLN A 530 35.61 -55.12 33.30
N GLY A 531 36.83 -54.97 33.82
CA GLY A 531 37.81 -56.04 33.81
C GLY A 531 37.25 -57.23 34.59
N GLY A 532 36.78 -58.26 33.87
CA GLY A 532 36.37 -59.49 34.51
C GLY A 532 37.62 -60.13 35.11
N ASN A 533 37.65 -60.26 36.45
CA ASN A 533 38.64 -61.05 37.17
C ASN A 533 38.63 -62.50 36.66
N SER A 534 39.36 -62.73 35.57
CA SER A 534 39.61 -64.03 34.99
C SER A 534 41.04 -64.37 35.36
N GLN A 535 41.19 -65.14 36.43
CA GLN A 535 42.47 -65.73 36.82
C GLN A 535 43.08 -66.45 35.62
N GLY A 536 44.17 -65.90 35.08
CA GLY A 536 45.01 -66.57 34.09
C GLY A 536 45.12 -65.89 32.72
N SER A 537 45.57 -64.63 32.66
CA SER A 537 46.45 -64.16 31.57
C SER A 537 47.08 -62.81 31.91
N ASN A 538 48.38 -62.67 31.66
CA ASN A 538 49.16 -61.45 31.91
C ASN A 538 48.93 -60.39 30.82
N THR A 539 47.68 -59.98 30.61
CA THR A 539 47.36 -58.79 29.83
C THR A 539 46.52 -57.88 30.69
N GLN A 540 47.12 -56.78 31.15
CA GLN A 540 46.42 -55.66 31.78
C GLN A 540 45.40 -55.11 30.78
N THR A 541 44.17 -55.62 30.78
CA THR A 541 43.04 -54.96 30.13
C THR A 541 42.76 -53.70 30.93
N ALA A 542 43.06 -52.54 30.35
CA ALA A 542 42.87 -51.25 30.98
C ALA A 542 41.40 -51.04 31.37
N GLU A 543 41.13 -51.01 32.67
CA GLU A 543 39.83 -50.68 33.24
C GLU A 543 39.43 -49.24 32.85
N GLY A 544 38.16 -49.02 32.50
CA GLY A 544 37.64 -47.69 32.16
C GLY A 544 37.64 -47.32 30.68
N ILE A 545 37.93 -48.25 29.75
CA ILE A 545 37.76 -48.01 28.31
C ILE A 545 36.27 -48.18 27.93
N PRO A 546 35.67 -47.26 27.13
CA PRO A 546 34.32 -47.46 26.60
C PRO A 546 34.22 -48.72 25.73
N ILE A 547 33.17 -49.51 25.93
CA ILE A 547 32.99 -50.81 25.25
C ILE A 547 32.99 -50.65 23.71
N PHE A 548 32.47 -49.54 23.21
CA PHE A 548 32.34 -49.24 21.79
C PHE A 548 33.43 -48.29 21.25
N HIS A 549 34.59 -48.17 21.91
CA HIS A 549 35.65 -47.21 21.52
C HIS A 549 36.12 -47.33 20.05
N SER A 550 36.08 -48.53 19.48
CA SER A 550 36.51 -48.81 18.09
C SER A 550 35.41 -48.57 17.05
N GLU A 551 34.18 -48.26 17.48
CA GLU A 551 33.04 -48.09 16.58
C GLU A 551 32.99 -46.66 16.03
N PRO A 552 32.84 -46.48 14.70
CA PRO A 552 32.80 -45.14 14.10
C PRO A 552 31.61 -44.31 14.59
N ALA A 553 30.46 -44.94 14.88
CA ALA A 553 29.31 -44.27 15.47
C ALA A 553 29.62 -43.71 16.86
N PHE A 554 30.39 -44.42 17.68
CA PHE A 554 30.79 -43.94 19.00
C PHE A 554 31.72 -42.73 18.91
N MET A 555 32.65 -42.71 17.94
CA MET A 555 33.49 -41.54 17.70
C MET A 555 32.68 -40.31 17.26
N VAL A 556 31.66 -40.49 16.42
CA VAL A 556 30.74 -39.39 16.04
C VAL A 556 29.99 -38.87 17.26
N PHE A 557 29.54 -39.75 18.16
CA PHE A 557 28.90 -39.36 19.42
C PHE A 557 29.82 -38.46 20.26
N VAL A 558 31.06 -38.90 20.56
CA VAL A 558 32.00 -38.13 21.40
C VAL A 558 32.32 -36.76 20.79
N VAL A 559 32.54 -36.70 19.47
CA VAL A 559 32.82 -35.43 18.79
C VAL A 559 31.60 -34.51 18.80
N ALA A 560 30.40 -35.02 18.52
CA ALA A 560 29.17 -34.23 18.52
C ALA A 560 28.84 -33.70 19.93
N ASP A 561 29.02 -34.53 20.96
CA ASP A 561 28.83 -34.18 22.36
C ASP A 561 29.82 -33.06 22.79
N ALA A 562 31.10 -33.20 22.46
CA ALA A 562 32.10 -32.16 22.71
C ALA A 562 31.77 -30.82 22.00
N ILE A 563 31.39 -30.87 20.72
CA ILE A 563 31.00 -29.66 19.97
C ILE A 563 29.78 -29.01 20.63
N SER A 564 28.79 -29.81 21.04
CA SER A 564 27.60 -29.28 21.72
C SER A 564 27.97 -28.58 23.03
N LEU A 565 28.84 -29.19 23.85
CA LEU A 565 29.26 -28.62 25.12
C LEU A 565 29.98 -27.27 24.93
N PHE A 566 30.98 -27.22 24.04
CA PHE A 566 31.73 -26.00 23.78
C PHE A 566 30.87 -24.92 23.10
N ALA A 567 29.99 -25.30 22.17
CA ALA A 567 29.05 -24.36 21.55
C ALA A 567 28.06 -23.79 22.57
N SER A 568 27.58 -24.60 23.52
CA SER A 568 26.71 -24.16 24.61
C SER A 568 27.43 -23.21 25.57
N ALA A 569 28.66 -23.54 25.97
CA ALA A 569 29.49 -22.67 26.80
C ALA A 569 29.78 -21.33 26.10
N ALA A 570 30.11 -21.35 24.81
CA ALA A 570 30.27 -20.14 24.00
C ALA A 570 28.98 -19.32 23.95
N SER A 571 27.82 -19.96 23.78
CA SER A 571 26.51 -19.30 23.80
C SER A 571 26.23 -18.60 25.14
N ILE A 572 26.50 -19.27 26.27
CA ILE A 572 26.37 -18.69 27.62
C ILE A 572 27.24 -17.44 27.75
N LEU A 573 28.52 -17.51 27.36
CA LEU A 573 29.43 -16.36 27.42
C LEU A 573 28.94 -15.20 26.54
N MET A 574 28.41 -15.50 25.36
CA MET A 574 27.85 -14.47 24.48
C MET A 574 26.62 -13.79 25.09
N PHE A 575 25.66 -14.54 25.64
CA PHE A 575 24.50 -13.97 26.31
C PHE A 575 24.88 -13.22 27.60
N LEU A 576 25.88 -13.71 28.35
CA LEU A 576 26.41 -12.99 29.51
C LEU A 576 27.03 -11.66 29.09
N SER A 577 27.73 -11.63 27.95
CA SER A 577 28.29 -10.40 27.39
C SER A 577 27.22 -9.38 26.98
N ILE A 578 25.97 -9.82 26.72
CA ILE A 578 24.82 -8.95 26.46
C ILE A 578 24.31 -8.38 27.80
N LEU A 579 24.17 -9.21 28.83
CA LEU A 579 23.72 -8.76 30.15
C LEU A 579 24.65 -7.73 30.80
N THR A 580 25.96 -7.84 30.56
CA THR A 580 26.99 -6.93 31.10
C THR A 580 27.32 -5.73 30.21
N SER A 581 26.62 -5.55 29.08
CA SER A 581 26.86 -4.41 28.18
C SER A 581 26.34 -3.09 28.77
N ARG A 582 26.88 -1.96 28.30
CA ARG A 582 26.53 -0.61 28.78
C ARG A 582 25.19 -0.08 28.25
N TYR A 583 24.66 -0.68 27.17
CA TYR A 583 23.43 -0.26 26.50
C TYR A 583 23.39 1.23 26.10
N ALA A 584 24.56 1.81 25.78
CA ALA A 584 24.57 3.14 25.18
C ALA A 584 23.91 3.08 23.80
N GLU A 585 23.32 4.19 23.33
CA GLU A 585 22.65 4.23 22.01
C GLU A 585 23.51 3.65 20.89
N ARG A 586 24.80 4.00 20.84
CA ARG A 586 25.72 3.51 19.81
C ARG A 586 25.94 1.99 19.84
N ASP A 587 25.75 1.34 20.97
CA ASP A 587 25.92 -0.11 21.12
C ASP A 587 24.84 -0.89 20.36
N PHE A 588 23.64 -0.31 20.19
CA PHE A 588 22.54 -0.89 19.41
C PHE A 588 22.84 -0.95 17.91
N LEU A 589 23.81 -0.18 17.41
CA LEU A 589 24.11 -0.14 15.97
C LEU A 589 24.80 -1.42 15.47
N GLN A 590 25.77 -1.95 16.23
CA GLN A 590 26.56 -3.12 15.81
C GLN A 590 26.93 -4.07 16.95
N SER A 591 27.27 -3.57 18.13
CA SER A 591 27.80 -4.40 19.23
C SER A 591 26.76 -5.39 19.73
N LEU A 592 25.59 -4.90 20.15
CA LEU A 592 24.52 -5.72 20.72
C LEU A 592 23.92 -6.71 19.69
N PRO A 593 23.57 -6.31 18.45
CA PRO A 593 23.03 -7.23 17.46
C PRO A 593 24.02 -8.33 17.04
N LYS A 594 25.33 -8.03 16.92
CA LYS A 594 26.35 -9.04 16.63
C LYS A 594 26.48 -10.06 17.76
N LYS A 595 26.48 -9.60 19.01
CA LYS A 595 26.51 -10.49 20.18
C LYS A 595 25.29 -11.41 20.22
N LEU A 596 24.09 -10.88 19.97
CA LEU A 596 22.85 -11.65 19.89
C LEU A 596 22.90 -12.69 18.77
N MET A 597 23.32 -12.28 17.57
CA MET A 597 23.47 -13.19 16.43
C MET A 597 24.42 -14.34 16.72
N LEU A 598 25.61 -14.04 17.26
CA LEU A 598 26.61 -15.06 17.57
C LEU A 598 26.11 -16.01 18.67
N GLY A 599 25.44 -15.48 19.72
CA GLY A 599 24.86 -16.30 20.78
C GLY A 599 23.75 -17.25 20.29
N LEU A 600 22.85 -16.77 19.42
CA LEU A 600 21.80 -17.59 18.81
C LEU A 600 22.37 -18.62 17.82
N ALA A 601 23.40 -18.26 17.05
CA ALA A 601 24.06 -19.18 16.11
C ALA A 601 24.79 -20.33 16.83
N THR A 602 25.52 -20.03 17.91
CA THR A 602 26.18 -21.07 18.72
C THR A 602 25.16 -21.91 19.50
N LEU A 603 24.03 -21.32 19.94
CA LEU A 603 22.93 -22.08 20.55
C LEU A 603 22.31 -23.07 19.56
N PHE A 604 22.05 -22.63 18.33
CA PHE A 604 21.51 -23.50 17.28
C PHE A 604 22.47 -24.65 16.94
N LEU A 605 23.77 -24.35 16.85
CA LEU A 605 24.82 -25.36 16.67
C LEU A 605 24.82 -26.37 17.82
N SER A 606 24.69 -25.91 19.06
CA SER A 606 24.60 -26.76 20.25
C SER A 606 23.38 -27.69 20.20
N ILE A 607 22.18 -27.17 19.94
CA ILE A 607 20.95 -27.97 19.83
C ILE A 607 21.06 -29.04 18.73
N THR A 608 21.61 -28.67 17.58
CA THR A 608 21.76 -29.58 16.43
C THR A 608 22.73 -30.72 16.77
N THR A 609 23.88 -30.39 17.34
CA THR A 609 24.92 -31.38 17.69
C THR A 609 24.52 -32.26 18.87
N MET A 610 23.82 -31.71 19.88
CA MET A 610 23.19 -32.50 20.95
C MET A 610 22.22 -33.54 20.38
N THR A 611 21.38 -33.14 19.42
CA THR A 611 20.42 -34.05 18.78
C THR A 611 21.13 -35.14 17.98
N ILE A 612 22.24 -34.80 17.30
CA ILE A 612 23.09 -35.79 16.61
C ILE A 612 23.70 -36.77 17.63
N ALA A 613 24.30 -36.27 18.72
CA ALA A 613 24.85 -37.13 19.78
C ALA A 613 23.77 -38.07 20.35
N PHE A 614 22.59 -37.53 20.67
CA PHE A 614 21.45 -38.30 21.14
C PHE A 614 21.03 -39.40 20.15
N THR A 615 20.84 -39.08 18.86
CA THR A 615 20.43 -40.07 17.85
C THR A 615 21.49 -41.16 17.65
N VAL A 616 22.76 -40.78 17.53
CA VAL A 616 23.88 -41.72 17.34
C VAL A 616 24.05 -42.65 18.53
N SER A 617 23.76 -42.19 19.76
CA SER A 617 23.81 -43.04 20.96
C SER A 617 22.89 -44.27 20.87
N PHE A 618 21.68 -44.13 20.30
CA PHE A 618 20.76 -45.25 20.08
C PHE A 618 21.23 -46.20 18.98
N PHE A 619 21.92 -45.70 17.94
CA PHE A 619 22.50 -46.57 16.92
C PHE A 619 23.65 -47.42 17.47
N VAL A 620 24.43 -46.89 18.40
CA VAL A 620 25.46 -47.68 19.12
C VAL A 620 24.79 -48.77 19.97
N LEU A 621 23.72 -48.45 20.69
CA LEU A 621 23.04 -49.38 21.61
C LEU A 621 22.27 -50.51 20.89
N TYR A 622 21.56 -50.22 19.78
CA TYR A 622 20.65 -51.16 19.10
C TYR A 622 21.24 -51.87 17.88
N LYS A 623 22.57 -51.82 17.71
CA LYS A 623 23.30 -52.34 16.52
C LYS A 623 22.97 -53.79 16.15
N LYS A 624 22.63 -54.66 17.12
CA LYS A 624 22.52 -56.13 16.92
C LYS A 624 21.11 -56.73 16.99
N GLY A 625 20.02 -55.96 16.92
CA GLY A 625 18.68 -56.59 16.94
C GLY A 625 17.48 -55.80 16.45
N LEU A 626 17.44 -54.47 16.60
CA LEU A 626 16.26 -53.66 16.26
C LEU A 626 16.64 -52.29 15.66
N LEU A 627 17.15 -52.26 14.43
CA LEU A 627 17.51 -50.99 13.75
C LEU A 627 16.30 -50.07 13.46
N TRP A 628 15.06 -50.59 13.49
CA TRP A 628 13.86 -49.76 13.28
C TRP A 628 13.60 -48.78 14.43
N MET A 629 13.94 -49.15 15.67
CA MET A 629 13.78 -48.30 16.86
C MET A 629 14.60 -46.99 16.80
N PRO A 630 15.93 -47.00 16.57
CA PRO A 630 16.72 -45.76 16.45
C PRO A 630 16.31 -44.91 15.25
N ILE A 631 15.81 -45.50 14.16
CA ILE A 631 15.28 -44.75 13.00
C ILE A 631 14.05 -43.95 13.41
N VAL A 632 13.09 -44.57 14.09
CA VAL A 632 11.87 -43.90 14.57
C VAL A 632 12.22 -42.79 15.57
N ILE A 633 13.09 -43.08 16.54
CA ILE A 633 13.55 -42.08 17.53
C ILE A 633 14.22 -40.89 16.85
N SER A 634 15.04 -41.14 15.83
CA SER A 634 15.72 -40.07 15.07
C SER A 634 14.74 -39.17 14.32
N LEU A 635 13.69 -39.73 13.73
CA LEU A 635 12.65 -38.95 13.06
C LEU A 635 11.95 -37.99 14.03
N PHE A 636 11.61 -38.45 15.23
CA PHE A 636 11.02 -37.60 16.27
C PHE A 636 12.01 -36.58 16.85
N ALA A 637 13.28 -36.97 17.04
CA ALA A 637 14.31 -36.10 17.60
C ALA A 637 14.65 -34.90 16.68
N VAL A 638 14.51 -35.05 15.36
CA VAL A 638 14.78 -33.97 14.39
C VAL A 638 13.64 -32.94 14.33
N MET A 639 12.41 -33.30 14.69
CA MET A 639 11.25 -32.41 14.60
C MET A 639 11.43 -31.10 15.42
N PRO A 640 11.87 -31.12 16.70
CA PRO A 640 12.16 -29.90 17.45
C PRO A 640 13.25 -29.02 16.83
N VAL A 641 14.27 -29.61 16.20
CA VAL A 641 15.36 -28.85 15.56
C VAL A 641 14.83 -28.10 14.33
N ILE A 642 13.99 -28.74 13.52
CA ILE A 642 13.33 -28.11 12.37
C ILE A 642 12.40 -26.99 12.86
N LEU A 643 11.62 -27.24 13.92
CA LEU A 643 10.73 -26.24 14.50
C LEU A 643 11.51 -25.03 15.04
N PHE A 644 12.60 -25.26 15.76
CA PHE A 644 13.46 -24.19 16.27
C PHE A 644 14.09 -23.39 15.12
N ALA A 645 14.60 -24.06 14.09
CA ALA A 645 15.14 -23.41 12.90
C ALA A 645 14.06 -22.53 12.24
N TRP A 646 12.84 -23.03 12.08
CA TRP A 646 11.76 -22.25 11.47
C TRP A 646 11.33 -21.04 12.31
N LEU A 647 11.27 -21.17 13.63
CA LEU A 647 10.87 -20.08 14.53
C LEU A 647 11.96 -19.00 14.70
N GLN A 648 13.24 -19.38 14.74
CA GLN A 648 14.35 -18.46 14.96
C GLN A 648 14.93 -17.87 13.67
N TYR A 649 14.69 -18.51 12.51
CA TYR A 649 15.18 -18.02 11.22
C TYR A 649 14.73 -16.60 10.87
N PRO A 650 13.46 -16.17 11.11
CA PRO A 650 13.06 -14.78 10.90
C PRO A 650 13.90 -13.79 11.72
N LEU A 651 14.10 -14.08 13.00
CA LEU A 651 14.89 -13.24 13.90
C LEU A 651 16.37 -13.16 13.46
N LEU A 652 17.00 -14.31 13.20
CA LEU A 652 18.39 -14.36 12.70
C LEU A 652 18.53 -13.65 11.35
N GLY A 653 17.58 -13.87 10.45
CA GLY A 653 17.50 -13.21 9.15
C GLY A 653 17.39 -11.69 9.27
N ASP A 654 16.56 -11.21 10.19
CA ASP A 654 16.37 -9.77 10.46
C ASP A 654 17.62 -9.15 11.09
N VAL A 655 18.22 -9.81 12.10
CA VAL A 655 19.48 -9.34 12.72
C VAL A 655 20.60 -9.29 11.68
N PHE A 656 20.72 -10.31 10.84
CA PHE A 656 21.72 -10.38 9.77
C PHE A 656 21.48 -9.30 8.71
N ARG A 657 20.24 -9.15 8.23
CA ARG A 657 19.85 -8.12 7.26
C ARG A 657 20.05 -6.71 7.81
N SER A 658 19.72 -6.49 9.08
CA SER A 658 19.90 -5.20 9.76
C SER A 658 21.38 -4.86 9.98
N THR A 659 22.21 -5.86 10.32
CA THR A 659 23.64 -5.64 10.63
C THR A 659 24.52 -5.57 9.39
N TYR A 660 24.30 -6.45 8.41
CA TYR A 660 25.15 -6.56 7.22
C TYR A 660 24.44 -6.11 5.95
N GLY A 661 23.15 -6.42 5.80
CA GLY A 661 22.33 -6.04 4.65
C GLY A 661 22.07 -4.54 4.56
N SER A 662 22.15 -3.83 5.68
CA SER A 662 21.84 -2.42 5.78
C SER A 662 22.84 -1.47 5.12
N ARG A 663 24.07 -1.95 4.90
CA ARG A 663 25.03 -1.29 4.01
C ARG A 663 24.58 -1.22 2.56
N TYR A 664 23.62 -2.07 2.14
CA TYR A 664 23.06 -2.09 0.78
C TYR A 664 21.71 -1.37 0.66
N LEU A 665 21.12 -0.96 1.78
CA LEU A 665 19.85 -0.20 1.81
C LEU A 665 20.03 1.21 1.25
N PHE A 666 21.20 1.79 1.50
CA PHE A 666 21.61 3.09 1.01
C PHE A 666 22.61 2.94 -0.13
N LYS A 667 22.65 3.91 -1.05
CA LYS A 667 23.55 3.92 -2.22
C LYS A 667 23.28 2.76 -3.19
N PRO A 668 22.12 2.76 -3.89
CA PRO A 668 21.77 1.69 -4.81
C PRO A 668 22.79 1.62 -5.95
N LYS A 669 23.22 0.40 -6.30
CA LYS A 669 24.10 0.16 -7.46
C LYS A 669 23.41 0.45 -8.79
N LYS A 670 22.07 0.42 -8.82
CA LYS A 670 21.27 0.65 -10.02
C LYS A 670 20.66 2.04 -9.93
N ARG A 671 21.08 2.93 -10.83
CA ARG A 671 20.49 4.26 -10.98
C ARG A 671 19.06 4.14 -11.50
N VAL A 672 18.14 4.87 -10.89
CA VAL A 672 16.71 4.84 -11.19
C VAL A 672 16.25 6.15 -11.80
N LEU A 673 16.87 7.28 -11.46
CA LEU A 673 16.49 8.59 -11.98
C LEU A 673 16.98 8.79 -13.41
N TYR A 674 18.28 8.64 -13.63
CA TYR A 674 18.92 8.72 -14.94
C TYR A 674 19.27 7.31 -15.39
N TYR A 675 18.78 6.90 -16.57
CA TYR A 675 19.28 5.66 -17.17
C TYR A 675 20.77 5.84 -17.42
N GLU A 676 21.59 4.93 -16.89
CA GLU A 676 22.92 4.75 -17.47
C GLU A 676 22.68 4.29 -18.90
N ASP A 677 23.17 5.06 -19.88
CA ASP A 677 23.34 4.56 -21.23
C ASP A 677 23.97 3.17 -21.11
N PRO A 678 23.42 2.12 -21.75
CA PRO A 678 24.08 0.84 -21.76
C PRO A 678 25.50 1.09 -22.26
N LYS A 679 26.50 0.88 -21.38
CA LYS A 679 27.92 1.12 -21.69
C LYS A 679 28.14 0.68 -23.13
N PRO A 680 28.64 1.56 -24.02
CA PRO A 680 28.80 1.21 -25.42
C PRO A 680 29.57 -0.10 -25.43
N ASN A 681 28.91 -1.14 -25.92
CA ASN A 681 29.42 -2.48 -25.86
C ASN A 681 30.74 -2.42 -26.62
N ILE A 682 31.87 -2.56 -25.93
CA ILE A 682 33.21 -2.35 -26.51
C ILE A 682 33.37 -3.22 -27.77
N ARG A 683 32.68 -4.37 -27.81
CA ARG A 683 32.53 -5.22 -29.01
C ARG A 683 31.86 -4.56 -30.22
N GLN A 684 30.88 -3.68 -30.02
CA GLN A 684 30.20 -2.94 -31.09
C GLN A 684 31.05 -1.77 -31.59
N PHE A 685 31.92 -1.21 -30.74
CA PHE A 685 32.95 -0.26 -31.14
C PHE A 685 34.05 -0.97 -31.95
N PHE A 686 34.53 -2.13 -31.50
CA PHE A 686 35.48 -2.95 -32.26
C PHE A 686 34.90 -3.52 -33.56
N SER A 687 33.60 -3.85 -33.63
CA SER A 687 32.98 -4.30 -34.88
C SER A 687 32.78 -3.17 -35.88
N ARG A 688 32.46 -1.96 -35.41
CA ARG A 688 32.45 -0.76 -36.27
C ARG A 688 33.85 -0.40 -36.74
N TRP A 689 34.84 -0.46 -35.85
CA TRP A 689 36.25 -0.19 -36.17
C TRP A 689 36.82 -1.22 -37.16
N SER A 690 36.53 -2.51 -36.99
CA SER A 690 36.94 -3.55 -37.95
C SER A 690 36.22 -3.41 -39.30
N SER A 691 34.95 -3.02 -39.31
CA SER A 691 34.21 -2.80 -40.56
C SER A 691 34.71 -1.60 -41.36
N SER A 692 35.17 -0.53 -40.69
CA SER A 692 35.78 0.63 -41.34
C SER A 692 37.16 0.31 -41.90
N ILE A 693 37.97 -0.49 -41.20
CA ILE A 693 39.25 -0.97 -41.71
C ILE A 693 39.05 -1.88 -42.94
N PHE A 694 38.08 -2.79 -42.90
CA PHE A 694 37.78 -3.65 -44.05
C PHE A 694 37.27 -2.87 -45.27
N ARG A 695 36.55 -1.76 -45.06
CA ARG A 695 36.14 -0.86 -46.15
C ARG A 695 37.32 -0.05 -46.70
N PHE A 696 38.24 0.38 -45.84
CA PHE A 696 39.45 1.09 -46.25
C PHE A 696 40.36 0.19 -47.11
N PHE A 697 40.55 -1.08 -46.73
CA PHE A 697 41.32 -2.03 -47.53
C PHE A 697 40.63 -2.49 -48.83
N ARG A 698 39.30 -2.43 -48.90
CA ARG A 698 38.54 -2.73 -50.13
C ARG A 698 38.56 -1.56 -51.14
N ALA A 699 38.85 -0.33 -50.70
CA ALA A 699 38.95 0.84 -51.58
C ALA A 699 40.35 1.06 -52.17
N GLN A 700 41.35 0.26 -51.75
CA GLN A 700 42.73 0.27 -52.29
C GLN A 700 43.06 -0.94 -53.18
N ARG A 701 42.06 -1.77 -53.53
CA ARG A 701 42.10 -2.72 -54.63
C ARG A 701 41.14 -2.26 -55.71
#